data_AF-A0A6I1G2I5-F1
#
_entry.id   AF-A0A6I1G2I5-F1
#
_cell.length_a   1.000
_cell.length_b   1.000
_cell.length_c   1.000
_cell.angle_alpha   90.00
_cell.angle_beta   90.00
_cell.angle_gamma   90.00
#
_symmetry.space_group_name_H-M   'P 1'
#
loop_
_entity.id
_entity.type
_entity.pdbx_description
1 polymer ?
#
loop_
_entity_poly.entity_id
_entity_poly.type
_entity_poly.pdbx_seq_one_letter_code
_entity_poly.pdbx_strand_id
1 'polypeptide(L)'
;MAGLIHPEDIAAVKERASIEDVVREHVTLRPAGVGSLKGLCPFHDEKTPSFTIRPSHGTYHCFGCGEGGDVISFVQKVEHLTFADAVERLASGLGMELRRTEGSGRGEMSLSGRSRLIEAHRVAQEFYEELLRDTGNRRARTARDFLRARDFDGAAAARFGVGFAPMEFDELSRHLTARGFSADEIVTSGLAGRGQRGLYDRFRGRLVWPIRNAAGDTVGFGARRLFDDDRIEAKYLNTAETPIYKKSQVLYGLDLARKAMARERVAVVVEGYTDVMAAHLSGVETAVATCGTAFGVDHIKILRRIIRDEEGTSPARVVFTFDGDAAGQKAAMKAFVEDQRWASQSYVAVAPDGMDPCDLRRAKGPAAVVALIEDATPMFEFAVRTTLARFDLGSPEGRVAASRAVAPMVASVRDPGLRPEYTREVAGWLGIGVEQMQAEVSRANRAPRHGQASRPGSPTGAYRPDDAGPSSEAGQGQPHLVGLPDLRDPLVQAERQLLQVVLQFPETLDASAIADIPPEAFMAPAHRAVFESVRGLVYDPARPLSAWLDLIRAHTPLALHDYLAELAVADLPTALDDNTGAPPRRYVEALLSRLHEVALTRSISDLMVQVRQLDTGGQGEPAATRALYQQLQELQRRLANLRETTAGR
;
A
#
# COMPACT_ATOMS: atom_id res chain seq x y z
N MET A 1 24.44 4.59 3.27
CA MET A 1 23.85 5.90 2.99
C MET A 1 24.24 6.17 1.56
N ALA A 2 23.30 6.03 0.62
CA ALA A 2 23.45 6.78 -0.63
C ALA A 2 23.72 8.24 -0.23
N GLY A 3 24.73 8.86 -0.84
CA GLY A 3 25.00 10.27 -0.57
C GLY A 3 23.70 11.05 -0.68
N LEU A 4 23.39 11.85 0.35
CA LEU A 4 22.19 12.67 0.34
C LEU A 4 22.23 13.51 -0.94
N ILE A 5 21.18 13.40 -1.75
CA ILE A 5 21.00 14.29 -2.91
C ILE A 5 20.99 15.71 -2.34
N HIS A 6 21.76 16.61 -2.93
CA HIS A 6 21.82 17.98 -2.45
C HIS A 6 20.39 18.55 -2.34
N PRO A 7 20.01 19.17 -1.20
CA PRO A 7 18.68 19.76 -1.03
C PRO A 7 18.29 20.72 -2.16
N GLU A 8 19.27 21.44 -2.70
CA GLU A 8 19.11 22.31 -3.87
C GLU A 8 18.65 21.55 -5.11
N ASP A 9 19.20 20.36 -5.36
CA ASP A 9 18.87 19.56 -6.55
C ASP A 9 17.50 18.89 -6.38
N ILE A 10 17.14 18.47 -5.15
CA ILE A 10 15.79 17.99 -4.83
C ILE A 10 14.76 19.10 -5.10
N ALA A 11 15.03 20.31 -4.62
CA ALA A 11 14.16 21.46 -4.85
C ALA A 11 14.05 21.78 -6.35
N ALA A 12 15.17 21.77 -7.08
CA ALA A 12 15.19 22.03 -8.51
C ALA A 12 14.44 20.97 -9.34
N VAL A 13 14.55 19.69 -8.98
CA VAL A 13 13.76 18.61 -9.61
C VAL A 13 12.28 18.83 -9.37
N LYS A 14 11.90 19.15 -8.14
CA LYS A 14 10.50 19.37 -7.78
C LYS A 14 9.89 20.59 -8.44
N GLU A 15 10.65 21.68 -8.59
CA GLU A 15 10.23 22.90 -9.26
C GLU A 15 10.05 22.71 -10.77
N ARG A 16 10.93 21.92 -11.40
CA ARG A 16 10.92 21.69 -12.85
C ARG A 16 10.02 20.53 -13.28
N ALA A 17 9.73 19.60 -12.38
CA ALA A 17 8.85 18.47 -12.67
C ALA A 17 7.38 18.94 -12.73
N SER A 18 6.80 18.90 -13.92
CA SER A 18 5.37 19.14 -14.12
C SER A 18 4.56 18.00 -13.51
N ILE A 19 3.84 18.28 -12.42
CA ILE A 19 2.93 17.30 -11.81
C ILE A 19 1.85 16.85 -12.79
N GLU A 20 1.42 17.74 -13.69
CA GLU A 20 0.44 17.39 -14.71
C GLU A 20 0.98 16.33 -15.68
N ASP A 21 2.19 16.56 -16.23
CA ASP A 21 2.77 15.64 -17.21
C ASP A 21 3.06 14.27 -16.58
N VAL A 22 3.64 14.26 -15.38
CA VAL A 22 3.93 13.04 -14.62
C VAL A 22 2.66 12.27 -14.32
N VAL A 23 1.58 12.94 -13.90
CA VAL A 23 0.30 12.28 -13.61
C VAL A 23 -0.35 11.76 -14.89
N ARG A 24 -0.25 12.48 -16.02
CA ARG A 24 -0.82 12.08 -17.32
C ARG A 24 -0.21 10.78 -17.86
N GLU A 25 0.99 10.39 -17.43
CA GLU A 25 1.57 9.07 -17.75
C GLU A 25 0.73 7.91 -17.16
N HIS A 26 -0.04 8.17 -16.10
CA HIS A 26 -0.79 7.14 -15.37
C HIS A 26 -2.30 7.35 -15.35
N VAL A 27 -2.77 8.60 -15.44
CA VAL A 27 -4.17 8.99 -15.22
C VAL A 27 -4.66 9.88 -16.36
N THR A 28 -5.84 9.57 -16.90
CA THR A 28 -6.52 10.47 -17.84
C THR A 28 -7.18 11.63 -17.07
N LEU A 29 -6.65 12.84 -17.23
CA LEU A 29 -7.12 14.05 -16.55
C LEU A 29 -8.07 14.89 -17.42
N ARG A 30 -9.09 15.47 -16.78
CA ARG A 30 -10.06 16.41 -17.36
C ARG A 30 -10.12 17.71 -16.53
N PRO A 31 -10.46 18.87 -17.12
CA PRO A 31 -10.67 20.11 -16.36
C PRO A 31 -11.76 19.96 -15.29
N ALA A 32 -11.51 20.52 -14.10
CA ALA A 32 -12.40 20.45 -12.95
C ALA A 32 -12.47 21.78 -12.18
N GLY A 33 -12.64 22.89 -12.92
CA GLY A 33 -12.60 24.26 -12.40
C GLY A 33 -11.36 25.02 -12.83
N VAL A 34 -11.27 26.30 -12.44
CA VAL A 34 -10.14 27.17 -12.77
C VAL A 34 -8.87 26.63 -12.09
N GLY A 35 -7.86 26.28 -12.89
CA GLY A 35 -6.56 25.80 -12.38
C GLY A 35 -6.57 24.38 -11.78
N SER A 36 -7.65 23.62 -11.93
CA SER A 36 -7.83 22.29 -11.35
C SER A 36 -8.10 21.23 -12.42
N LEU A 37 -7.46 20.07 -12.30
CA LEU A 37 -7.65 18.92 -13.17
C LEU A 37 -8.06 17.71 -12.32
N LYS A 38 -8.91 16.84 -12.85
CA LYS A 38 -9.45 15.68 -12.14
C LYS A 38 -9.43 14.42 -13.00
N GLY A 39 -9.21 13.28 -12.37
CA GLY A 39 -9.22 11.96 -13.01
C GLY A 39 -9.62 10.86 -12.03
N LEU A 40 -9.57 9.61 -12.50
CA LEU A 40 -9.73 8.43 -11.64
C LEU A 40 -8.44 8.20 -10.86
N CYS A 41 -8.57 7.89 -9.58
CA CYS A 41 -7.44 7.68 -8.70
C CYS A 41 -6.61 6.45 -9.11
N PRO A 42 -5.27 6.57 -9.18
CA PRO A 42 -4.39 5.43 -9.47
C PRO A 42 -4.08 4.58 -8.22
N PHE A 43 -4.52 5.03 -7.03
CA PHE A 43 -4.21 4.41 -5.73
C PHE A 43 -5.37 3.58 -5.16
N HIS A 44 -6.60 3.82 -5.60
CA HIS A 44 -7.77 3.04 -5.20
C HIS A 44 -8.77 2.98 -6.35
N ASP A 45 -9.68 2.00 -6.28
CA ASP A 45 -10.68 1.78 -7.33
C ASP A 45 -11.88 2.70 -7.13
N GLU A 46 -12.25 3.46 -8.17
CA GLU A 46 -13.36 4.39 -8.13
C GLU A 46 -14.01 4.60 -9.50
N LYS A 47 -15.30 4.94 -9.51
CA LYS A 47 -16.07 5.22 -10.73
C LYS A 47 -16.21 6.70 -11.05
N THR A 48 -16.30 7.50 -10.00
CA THR A 48 -16.39 8.95 -10.10
C THR A 48 -15.01 9.52 -9.87
N PRO A 49 -14.48 10.36 -10.77
CA PRO A 49 -13.20 11.01 -10.55
C PRO A 49 -13.16 11.69 -9.17
N SER A 50 -12.25 11.28 -8.29
CA SER A 50 -11.98 11.96 -7.00
C SER A 50 -10.52 12.38 -6.87
N PHE A 51 -9.65 11.94 -7.78
CA PHE A 51 -8.26 12.36 -7.84
C PHE A 51 -8.15 13.72 -8.52
N THR A 52 -7.79 14.74 -7.75
CA THR A 52 -7.65 16.12 -8.22
C THR A 52 -6.20 16.56 -8.11
N ILE A 53 -5.71 17.28 -9.13
CA ILE A 53 -4.42 17.95 -9.12
C ILE A 53 -4.60 19.43 -9.39
N ARG A 54 -3.71 20.25 -8.81
CA ARG A 54 -3.56 21.66 -9.16
C ARG A 54 -2.14 21.90 -9.66
N PRO A 55 -1.93 22.00 -10.99
CA PRO A 55 -0.59 22.10 -11.56
C PRO A 55 0.23 23.27 -11.01
N SER A 56 -0.39 24.44 -10.83
CA SER A 56 0.26 25.63 -10.24
C SER A 56 0.72 25.44 -8.80
N HIS A 57 0.07 24.53 -8.06
CA HIS A 57 0.38 24.23 -6.66
C HIS A 57 1.43 23.10 -6.56
N GLY A 58 1.63 22.32 -7.63
CA GLY A 58 2.50 21.15 -7.62
C GLY A 58 2.01 20.02 -6.71
N THR A 59 0.70 19.99 -6.40
CA THR A 59 0.09 19.04 -5.45
C THR A 59 -1.09 18.27 -6.03
N TYR A 60 -1.32 17.09 -5.46
CA TYR A 60 -2.49 16.25 -5.72
C TYR A 60 -3.18 15.85 -4.42
N HIS A 61 -4.47 15.56 -4.52
CA HIS A 61 -5.22 14.89 -3.47
C HIS A 61 -6.35 14.04 -4.06
N CYS A 62 -6.58 12.88 -3.47
CA CYS A 62 -7.70 12.00 -3.80
C CYS A 62 -8.77 12.05 -2.72
N PHE A 63 -9.92 12.64 -3.04
CA PHE A 63 -11.05 12.76 -2.11
C PHE A 63 -11.77 11.43 -1.80
N GLY A 64 -11.45 10.35 -2.52
CA GLY A 64 -11.98 9.00 -2.28
C GLY A 64 -11.18 8.20 -1.26
N CYS A 65 -9.85 8.16 -1.39
CA CYS A 65 -8.98 7.38 -0.50
C CYS A 65 -8.11 8.21 0.46
N GLY A 66 -8.13 9.53 0.35
CA GLY A 66 -7.37 10.45 1.22
C GLY A 66 -5.90 10.62 0.85
N GLU A 67 -5.40 9.91 -0.17
CA GLU A 67 -4.01 10.01 -0.62
C GLU A 67 -3.71 11.40 -1.18
N GLY A 68 -2.69 12.07 -0.66
CA GLY A 68 -2.25 13.36 -1.16
C GLY A 68 -0.73 13.50 -1.18
N GLY A 69 -0.25 14.57 -1.81
CA GLY A 69 1.16 14.93 -1.78
C GLY A 69 1.60 15.79 -2.95
N ASP A 70 2.91 15.85 -3.16
CA ASP A 70 3.56 16.53 -4.28
C ASP A 70 3.92 15.55 -5.41
N VAL A 71 4.53 16.07 -6.48
CA VAL A 71 4.98 15.26 -7.64
C VAL A 71 5.92 14.11 -7.26
N ILE A 72 6.82 14.30 -6.28
CA ILE A 72 7.73 13.24 -5.81
C ILE A 72 6.92 12.17 -5.08
N SER A 73 6.05 12.58 -4.17
CA SER A 73 5.18 11.69 -3.40
C SER A 73 4.28 10.86 -4.31
N PHE A 74 3.80 11.45 -5.42
CA PHE A 74 3.02 10.75 -6.44
C PHE A 74 3.83 9.63 -7.07
N VAL A 75 5.03 9.92 -7.57
CA VAL A 75 5.93 8.95 -8.20
C VAL A 75 6.31 7.83 -7.22
N GLN A 76 6.66 8.18 -5.97
CA GLN A 76 6.93 7.20 -4.91
C GLN A 76 5.79 6.21 -4.75
N LYS A 77 4.54 6.69 -4.64
CA LYS A 77 3.38 5.84 -4.38
C LYS A 77 2.94 5.06 -5.62
N VAL A 78 2.97 5.67 -6.81
CA VAL A 78 2.43 5.05 -8.04
C VAL A 78 3.38 3.99 -8.61
N GLU A 79 4.69 4.26 -8.54
CA GLU A 79 5.77 3.39 -9.02
C GLU A 79 6.43 2.55 -7.91
N HIS A 80 6.02 2.71 -6.64
CA HIS A 80 6.60 2.02 -5.46
C HIS A 80 8.10 2.29 -5.28
N LEU A 81 8.49 3.56 -5.44
CA LEU A 81 9.86 4.02 -5.32
C LEU A 81 10.16 4.64 -3.94
N THR A 82 11.41 4.52 -3.49
CA THR A 82 11.91 5.29 -2.36
C THR A 82 11.95 6.79 -2.71
N PHE A 83 12.15 7.67 -1.72
CA PHE A 83 12.23 9.11 -1.97
C PHE A 83 13.38 9.48 -2.92
N ALA A 84 14.59 8.97 -2.63
CA ALA A 84 15.75 9.20 -3.48
C ALA A 84 15.52 8.64 -4.89
N ASP A 85 14.86 7.48 -4.98
CA ASP A 85 14.57 6.88 -6.27
C ASP A 85 13.58 7.72 -7.10
N ALA A 86 12.51 8.22 -6.48
CA ALA A 86 11.55 9.08 -7.15
C ALA A 86 12.18 10.39 -7.64
N VAL A 87 13.08 10.99 -6.84
CA VAL A 87 13.85 12.18 -7.26
C VAL A 87 14.73 11.87 -8.47
N GLU A 88 15.41 10.72 -8.49
CA GLU A 88 16.23 10.30 -9.63
C GLU A 88 15.41 10.02 -10.89
N ARG A 89 14.23 9.39 -10.75
CA ARG A 89 13.31 9.11 -11.86
C ARG A 89 12.87 10.40 -12.53
N LEU A 90 12.52 11.41 -11.74
CA LEU A 90 12.12 12.72 -12.20
C LEU A 90 13.30 13.49 -12.81
N ALA A 91 14.47 13.49 -12.16
CA ALA A 91 15.67 14.13 -12.68
C ALA A 91 16.09 13.58 -14.05
N SER A 92 16.02 12.25 -14.22
CA SER A 92 16.33 11.60 -15.51
C SER A 92 15.37 12.03 -16.61
N GLY A 93 14.07 12.19 -16.31
CA GLY A 93 13.09 12.69 -17.29
C GLY A 93 13.34 14.15 -17.69
N LEU A 94 13.94 14.93 -16.78
CA LEU A 94 14.31 16.33 -17.00
C LEU A 94 15.72 16.52 -17.59
N GLY A 95 16.49 15.44 -17.76
CA GLY A 95 17.90 15.51 -18.17
C GLY A 95 18.81 16.21 -17.15
N MET A 96 18.47 16.15 -15.86
CA MET A 96 19.22 16.80 -14.77
C MET A 96 20.20 15.82 -14.11
N GLU A 97 21.46 16.25 -13.95
CA GLU A 97 22.43 15.53 -13.13
C GLU A 97 22.30 15.95 -11.66
N LEU A 98 22.25 14.96 -10.77
CA LEU A 98 22.11 15.17 -9.33
C LEU A 98 23.46 15.08 -8.61
N ARG A 99 23.78 16.09 -7.79
CA ARG A 99 24.96 16.12 -6.93
C ARG A 99 24.67 15.37 -5.63
N ARG A 100 25.64 14.58 -5.16
CA ARG A 100 25.55 13.81 -3.91
C ARG A 100 26.72 14.15 -2.99
N THR A 101 26.45 14.23 -1.70
CA THR A 101 27.51 14.33 -0.68
C THR A 101 28.13 12.95 -0.45
N GLU A 102 29.46 12.81 -0.47
CA GLU A 102 30.13 11.54 -0.18
C GLU A 102 29.92 11.13 1.28
N GLY A 103 29.09 10.10 1.50
CA GLY A 103 28.80 9.53 2.82
C GLY A 103 29.02 8.02 2.83
N SER A 104 29.86 7.56 3.76
CA SER A 104 30.22 6.15 3.97
C SER A 104 29.08 5.36 4.65
N GLY A 105 28.82 4.13 4.16
CA GLY A 105 28.19 3.05 4.94
C GLY A 105 26.67 2.85 4.81
N ARG A 106 26.27 1.73 4.18
CA ARG A 106 25.02 0.93 4.27
C ARG A 106 23.67 1.63 4.58
N GLY A 107 22.75 1.59 3.61
CA GLY A 107 21.34 2.00 3.77
C GLY A 107 20.84 2.77 2.55
N GLU A 108 19.89 2.18 1.84
CA GLU A 108 19.19 2.59 0.59
C GLU A 108 20.07 2.87 -0.64
N MET A 109 19.78 2.17 -1.74
CA MET A 109 20.46 2.32 -3.02
C MET A 109 19.72 3.32 -3.89
N SER A 110 20.47 4.13 -4.64
CA SER A 110 19.98 5.01 -5.71
C SER A 110 19.34 4.23 -6.88
N LEU A 111 18.56 4.88 -7.76
CA LEU A 111 18.06 4.27 -9.01
C LEU A 111 19.20 3.82 -9.91
N SER A 112 20.33 4.52 -9.87
CA SER A 112 21.56 4.06 -10.53
C SER A 112 21.99 2.69 -9.99
N GLY A 113 21.97 2.52 -8.67
CA GLY A 113 22.22 1.23 -8.03
C GLY A 113 21.15 0.19 -8.36
N ARG A 114 19.85 0.53 -8.26
CA ARG A 114 18.75 -0.41 -8.53
C ARG A 114 18.80 -0.90 -9.98
N SER A 115 18.98 0.02 -10.93
CA SER A 115 19.17 -0.28 -12.35
C SER A 115 20.40 -1.17 -12.57
N ARG A 116 21.51 -0.92 -11.86
CA ARG A 116 22.70 -1.80 -11.92
C ARG A 116 22.41 -3.23 -11.45
N LEU A 117 21.62 -3.42 -10.40
CA LEU A 117 21.26 -4.78 -9.96
C LEU A 117 20.31 -5.49 -10.92
N ILE A 118 19.35 -4.75 -11.51
CA ILE A 118 18.46 -5.27 -12.54
C ILE A 118 19.29 -5.70 -13.77
N GLU A 119 20.24 -4.85 -14.19
CA GLU A 119 21.13 -5.15 -15.30
C GLU A 119 22.04 -6.35 -15.01
N ALA A 120 22.54 -6.50 -13.78
CA ALA A 120 23.27 -7.70 -13.36
C ALA A 120 22.41 -8.97 -13.46
N HIS A 121 21.11 -8.89 -13.13
CA HIS A 121 20.18 -10.02 -13.26
C HIS A 121 19.85 -10.33 -14.72
N ARG A 122 19.69 -9.31 -15.58
CA ARG A 122 19.54 -9.50 -17.03
C ARG A 122 20.72 -10.27 -17.61
N VAL A 123 21.95 -9.82 -17.30
CA VAL A 123 23.18 -10.49 -17.73
C VAL A 123 23.30 -11.90 -17.15
N ALA A 124 22.94 -12.11 -15.88
CA ALA A 124 22.95 -13.43 -15.27
C ALA A 124 21.94 -14.39 -15.92
N GLN A 125 20.77 -13.89 -16.29
CA GLN A 125 19.77 -14.68 -17.02
C GLN A 125 20.31 -15.13 -18.37
N GLU A 126 20.87 -14.20 -19.16
CA GLU A 126 21.47 -14.51 -20.47
C GLU A 126 22.55 -15.59 -20.34
N PHE A 127 23.43 -15.44 -19.36
CA PHE A 127 24.46 -16.42 -19.03
C PHE A 127 23.88 -17.82 -18.75
N TYR A 128 22.86 -17.91 -17.90
CA TYR A 128 22.24 -19.21 -17.57
C TYR A 128 21.49 -19.82 -18.76
N GLU A 129 20.81 -19.01 -19.58
CA GLU A 129 20.13 -19.48 -20.79
C GLU A 129 21.12 -20.02 -21.84
N GLU A 130 22.25 -19.34 -22.03
CA GLU A 130 23.32 -19.78 -22.92
C GLU A 130 23.88 -21.15 -22.50
N LEU A 131 24.15 -21.33 -21.20
CA LEU A 131 24.60 -22.61 -20.67
C LEU A 131 23.59 -23.75 -20.84
N LEU A 132 22.29 -23.47 -20.69
CA LEU A 132 21.24 -24.47 -20.94
C LEU A 132 21.17 -24.85 -22.42
N ARG A 133 21.37 -23.88 -23.33
CA ARG A 133 21.31 -24.07 -24.78
C ARG A 133 22.54 -24.80 -25.33
N ASP A 134 23.69 -24.68 -24.66
CA ASP A 134 24.92 -25.36 -25.06
C ASP A 134 24.77 -26.89 -25.03
N THR A 135 24.65 -27.48 -26.22
CA THR A 135 24.53 -28.92 -26.42
C THR A 135 25.82 -29.69 -26.10
N GLY A 136 26.96 -29.01 -26.10
CA GLY A 136 28.26 -29.54 -25.69
C GLY A 136 28.39 -29.68 -24.18
N ASN A 137 27.66 -28.87 -23.41
CA ASN A 137 27.63 -28.97 -21.95
C ASN A 137 26.89 -30.25 -21.50
N ARG A 138 27.66 -31.25 -21.06
CA ARG A 138 27.14 -32.55 -20.60
C ARG A 138 26.33 -32.45 -19.32
N ARG A 139 26.62 -31.49 -18.44
CA ARG A 139 25.87 -31.30 -17.18
C ARG A 139 24.53 -30.62 -17.44
N ALA A 140 24.48 -29.64 -18.34
CA ALA A 140 23.24 -29.01 -18.80
C ALA A 140 22.30 -30.00 -19.53
N ARG A 141 22.81 -31.14 -20.03
CA ARG A 141 21.97 -32.21 -20.58
C ARG A 141 20.95 -32.73 -19.57
N THR A 142 21.36 -32.96 -18.32
CA THR A 142 20.43 -33.40 -17.24
C THR A 142 19.30 -32.40 -17.04
N ALA A 143 19.60 -31.10 -17.13
CA ALA A 143 18.63 -30.02 -17.02
C ALA A 143 17.62 -30.03 -18.19
N ARG A 144 18.11 -30.23 -19.42
CA ARG A 144 17.26 -30.38 -20.62
C ARG A 144 16.41 -31.65 -20.60
N ASP A 145 16.97 -32.76 -20.13
CA ASP A 145 16.24 -34.03 -20.03
C ASP A 145 15.15 -33.96 -18.96
N PHE A 146 15.39 -33.23 -17.86
CA PHE A 146 14.37 -32.92 -16.86
C PHE A 146 13.17 -32.16 -17.45
N LEU A 147 13.45 -31.14 -18.28
CA LEU A 147 12.42 -30.36 -18.97
C LEU A 147 11.63 -31.22 -19.97
N ARG A 148 12.34 -32.01 -20.81
CA ARG A 148 11.72 -32.92 -21.77
C ARG A 148 10.84 -33.97 -21.11
N ALA A 149 11.25 -34.52 -19.97
CA ALA A 149 10.44 -35.47 -19.21
C ALA A 149 9.09 -34.87 -18.73
N ARG A 150 9.00 -33.54 -18.67
CA ARG A 150 7.80 -32.77 -18.35
C ARG A 150 7.10 -32.14 -19.55
N ASP A 151 7.47 -32.57 -20.75
CA ASP A 151 6.94 -32.06 -22.01
C ASP A 151 7.18 -30.54 -22.19
N PHE A 152 8.35 -30.08 -21.77
CA PHE A 152 8.85 -28.73 -22.05
C PHE A 152 10.00 -28.82 -23.06
N ASP A 153 9.80 -28.25 -24.24
CA ASP A 153 10.77 -28.20 -25.31
C ASP A 153 11.69 -26.96 -25.20
N GLY A 154 12.56 -26.77 -26.20
CA GLY A 154 13.46 -25.62 -26.23
C GLY A 154 12.74 -24.28 -26.39
N ALA A 155 11.59 -24.25 -27.08
CA ALA A 155 10.79 -23.04 -27.27
C ALA A 155 10.10 -22.64 -25.95
N ALA A 156 9.58 -23.61 -25.20
CA ALA A 156 9.09 -23.40 -23.84
C ALA A 156 10.21 -22.88 -22.93
N ALA A 157 11.38 -23.53 -22.91
CA ALA A 157 12.50 -23.07 -22.12
C ALA A 157 12.88 -21.62 -22.43
N ALA A 158 12.92 -21.23 -23.71
CA ALA A 158 13.18 -19.86 -24.14
C ALA A 158 12.07 -18.87 -23.73
N ARG A 159 10.79 -19.23 -23.93
CA ARG A 159 9.63 -18.38 -23.56
C ARG A 159 9.66 -17.98 -22.08
N PHE A 160 10.04 -18.90 -21.20
CA PHE A 160 10.09 -18.69 -19.75
C PHE A 160 11.48 -18.28 -19.23
N GLY A 161 12.47 -18.10 -20.12
CA GLY A 161 13.84 -17.75 -19.79
C GLY A 161 14.58 -18.77 -18.94
N VAL A 162 14.22 -20.06 -19.06
CA VAL A 162 14.81 -21.13 -18.24
C VAL A 162 16.29 -21.28 -18.60
N GLY A 163 17.13 -21.39 -17.58
CA GLY A 163 18.58 -21.52 -17.71
C GLY A 163 19.18 -22.62 -16.85
N PHE A 164 20.49 -22.79 -16.92
CA PHE A 164 21.26 -23.74 -16.12
C PHE A 164 22.38 -23.01 -15.37
N ALA A 165 22.43 -23.17 -14.05
CA ALA A 165 23.54 -22.67 -13.25
C ALA A 165 24.73 -23.64 -13.31
N PRO A 166 25.95 -23.15 -13.56
CA PRO A 166 27.16 -23.98 -13.63
C PRO A 166 27.46 -24.64 -12.28
N MET A 167 28.28 -25.69 -12.28
CA MET A 167 28.62 -26.44 -11.05
C MET A 167 29.74 -25.76 -10.27
N GLU A 168 30.53 -24.98 -10.99
CA GLU A 168 31.70 -24.23 -10.59
C GLU A 168 31.36 -23.21 -9.49
N PHE A 169 32.35 -22.87 -8.67
CA PHE A 169 32.10 -22.08 -7.47
C PHE A 169 31.84 -20.59 -7.73
N ASP A 170 32.35 -20.01 -8.81
CA ASP A 170 32.43 -18.57 -9.01
C ASP A 170 32.25 -18.13 -10.47
N GLU A 171 31.72 -19.00 -11.33
CA GLU A 171 31.73 -18.77 -12.77
C GLU A 171 30.82 -17.60 -13.17
N LEU A 172 29.60 -17.50 -12.60
CA LEU A 172 28.75 -16.33 -12.78
C LEU A 172 29.43 -15.09 -12.19
N SER A 173 30.00 -15.20 -10.98
CA SER A 173 30.70 -14.08 -10.33
C SER A 173 31.84 -13.52 -11.19
N ARG A 174 32.65 -14.39 -11.81
CA ARG A 174 33.70 -13.99 -12.77
C ARG A 174 33.10 -13.38 -14.03
N HIS A 175 32.03 -13.96 -14.57
CA HIS A 175 31.34 -13.46 -15.75
C HIS A 175 30.76 -12.04 -15.56
N LEU A 176 30.19 -11.76 -14.37
CA LEU A 176 29.69 -10.44 -14.00
C LEU A 176 30.83 -9.46 -13.72
N THR A 177 31.87 -9.88 -13.00
CA THR A 177 33.04 -9.03 -12.74
C THR A 177 33.69 -8.58 -14.05
N ALA A 178 33.82 -9.48 -15.03
CA ALA A 178 34.35 -9.18 -16.36
C ALA A 178 33.50 -8.18 -17.15
N ARG A 179 32.21 -8.02 -16.81
CA ARG A 179 31.30 -7.00 -17.37
C ARG A 179 31.23 -5.72 -16.55
N GLY A 180 32.11 -5.57 -15.56
CA GLY A 180 32.25 -4.32 -14.80
C GLY A 180 31.31 -4.19 -13.60
N PHE A 181 30.63 -5.28 -13.18
CA PHE A 181 29.90 -5.27 -11.91
C PHE A 181 30.88 -5.45 -10.74
N SER A 182 30.75 -4.59 -9.73
CA SER A 182 31.53 -4.68 -8.50
C SER A 182 31.11 -5.88 -7.66
N ALA A 183 32.03 -6.37 -6.82
CA ALA A 183 31.72 -7.45 -5.88
C ALA A 183 30.56 -7.12 -4.93
N ASP A 184 30.41 -5.85 -4.55
CA ASP A 184 29.31 -5.40 -3.69
C ASP A 184 27.97 -5.41 -4.41
N GLU A 185 27.89 -5.00 -5.68
CA GLU A 185 26.68 -5.11 -6.49
C GLU A 185 26.26 -6.57 -6.64
N ILE A 186 27.19 -7.47 -6.99
CA ILE A 186 26.90 -8.90 -7.19
C ILE A 186 26.38 -9.53 -5.89
N VAL A 187 26.99 -9.21 -4.74
CA VAL A 187 26.54 -9.74 -3.44
C VAL A 187 25.21 -9.14 -3.01
N THR A 188 25.01 -7.83 -3.20
CA THR A 188 23.77 -7.12 -2.83
C THR A 188 22.58 -7.56 -3.68
N SER A 189 22.83 -7.87 -4.95
CA SER A 189 21.84 -8.46 -5.87
C SER A 189 21.43 -9.88 -5.47
N GLY A 190 22.16 -10.54 -4.56
CA GLY A 190 21.88 -11.90 -4.14
C GLY A 190 22.32 -12.98 -5.13
N LEU A 191 23.10 -12.63 -6.17
CA LEU A 191 23.65 -13.58 -7.14
C LEU A 191 24.86 -14.36 -6.60
N ALA A 192 25.65 -13.72 -5.71
CA ALA A 192 26.79 -14.33 -5.05
C ALA A 192 26.78 -14.15 -3.52
N GLY A 193 27.62 -14.90 -2.82
CA GLY A 193 28.01 -14.66 -1.43
C GLY A 193 29.51 -14.37 -1.31
N ARG A 194 29.94 -13.84 -0.16
CA ARG A 194 31.36 -13.65 0.17
C ARG A 194 31.86 -14.85 0.98
N GLY A 195 32.93 -15.49 0.52
CA GLY A 195 33.65 -16.56 1.23
C GLY A 195 35.11 -16.17 1.52
N GLN A 196 35.85 -17.07 2.17
CA GLN A 196 37.26 -16.83 2.52
C GLN A 196 38.18 -16.66 1.29
N ARG A 197 37.84 -17.28 0.15
CA ARG A 197 38.63 -17.26 -1.09
C ARG A 197 38.09 -16.30 -2.16
N GLY A 198 37.16 -15.42 -1.79
CA GLY A 198 36.49 -14.51 -2.74
C GLY A 198 34.99 -14.76 -2.85
N LEU A 199 34.41 -14.35 -3.96
CA LEU A 199 32.98 -14.56 -4.24
C LEU A 199 32.68 -16.03 -4.54
N TYR A 200 31.46 -16.46 -4.22
CA TYR A 200 30.93 -17.73 -4.66
C TYR A 200 29.48 -17.58 -5.12
N ASP A 201 29.11 -18.31 -6.18
CA ASP A 201 27.79 -18.27 -6.78
C ASP A 201 26.74 -18.92 -5.86
N ARG A 202 25.57 -18.29 -5.74
CA ARG A 202 24.47 -18.82 -4.91
C ARG A 202 23.82 -20.04 -5.53
N PHE A 203 23.63 -20.03 -6.84
CA PHE A 203 23.02 -21.11 -7.60
C PHE A 203 24.11 -21.90 -8.30
N ARG A 204 24.16 -23.22 -8.07
CA ARG A 204 25.18 -24.10 -8.65
C ARG A 204 24.59 -25.45 -9.02
N GLY A 205 24.84 -25.94 -10.23
CA GLY A 205 24.38 -27.23 -10.72
C GLY A 205 22.86 -27.39 -10.73
N ARG A 206 22.12 -26.29 -10.94
CA ARG A 206 20.65 -26.25 -10.82
C ARG A 206 19.98 -25.78 -12.10
N LEU A 207 18.77 -26.25 -12.32
CA LEU A 207 17.87 -25.66 -13.33
C LEU A 207 17.30 -24.36 -12.76
N VAL A 208 17.35 -23.27 -13.52
CA VAL A 208 17.08 -21.91 -13.02
C VAL A 208 15.92 -21.30 -13.80
N TRP A 209 15.00 -20.65 -13.08
CA TRP A 209 13.91 -19.84 -13.63
C TRP A 209 14.10 -18.38 -13.20
N PRO A 210 14.11 -17.41 -14.13
CA PRO A 210 14.12 -15.99 -13.81
C PRO A 210 12.78 -15.59 -13.19
N ILE A 211 12.82 -14.85 -12.10
CA ILE A 211 11.66 -14.25 -11.46
C ILE A 211 11.65 -12.77 -11.85
N ARG A 212 10.59 -12.37 -12.54
CA ARG A 212 10.45 -11.02 -13.10
C ARG A 212 9.47 -10.17 -12.30
N ASN A 213 9.71 -8.86 -12.30
CA ASN A 213 8.75 -7.90 -11.77
C ASN A 213 7.56 -7.71 -12.75
N ALA A 214 6.58 -6.89 -12.40
CA ALA A 214 5.42 -6.62 -13.26
C ALA A 214 5.76 -5.88 -14.57
N ALA A 215 6.94 -5.24 -14.66
CA ALA A 215 7.44 -4.59 -15.87
C ALA A 215 8.20 -5.57 -16.80
N GLY A 216 8.52 -6.78 -16.32
CA GLY A 216 9.24 -7.81 -17.07
C GLY A 216 10.74 -7.88 -16.77
N ASP A 217 11.27 -7.04 -15.88
CA ASP A 217 12.68 -7.07 -15.49
C ASP A 217 12.96 -8.24 -14.55
N THR A 218 14.07 -8.94 -14.78
CA THR A 218 14.50 -10.02 -13.90
C THR A 218 15.06 -9.44 -12.60
N VAL A 219 14.47 -9.84 -11.49
CA VAL A 219 14.80 -9.34 -10.15
C VAL A 219 15.31 -10.43 -9.21
N GLY A 220 15.18 -11.69 -9.60
CA GLY A 220 15.66 -12.83 -8.84
C GLY A 220 15.56 -14.12 -9.65
N PHE A 221 15.85 -15.23 -8.99
CA PHE A 221 15.85 -16.55 -9.60
C PHE A 221 15.30 -17.61 -8.63
N GLY A 222 14.59 -18.59 -9.17
CA GLY A 222 14.26 -19.84 -8.51
C GLY A 222 15.07 -20.98 -9.12
N ALA A 223 15.67 -21.84 -8.30
CA ALA A 223 16.64 -22.83 -8.75
C ALA A 223 16.35 -24.22 -8.18
N ARG A 224 16.07 -25.18 -9.07
CA ARG A 224 15.75 -26.56 -8.72
C ARG A 224 17.00 -27.44 -8.70
N ARG A 225 17.14 -28.23 -7.64
CA ARG A 225 18.17 -29.28 -7.53
C ARG A 225 18.03 -30.31 -8.66
N LEU A 226 19.15 -30.71 -9.25
CA LEU A 226 19.21 -31.75 -10.28
C LEU A 226 20.09 -32.94 -9.90
N PHE A 227 21.11 -32.71 -9.08
CA PHE A 227 22.13 -33.71 -8.77
C PHE A 227 22.14 -34.06 -7.28
N ASP A 228 22.44 -35.31 -6.98
CA ASP A 228 22.46 -35.85 -5.61
C ASP A 228 23.67 -35.34 -4.81
N ASP A 229 24.77 -34.99 -5.49
CA ASP A 229 25.98 -34.42 -4.90
C ASP A 229 25.89 -32.91 -4.59
N ASP A 230 24.73 -32.28 -4.81
CA ASP A 230 24.48 -30.90 -4.39
C ASP A 230 24.44 -30.79 -2.86
N ARG A 231 25.32 -29.95 -2.31
CA ARG A 231 25.44 -29.68 -0.86
C ARG A 231 24.17 -29.08 -0.26
N ILE A 232 23.35 -28.39 -1.05
CA ILE A 232 22.09 -27.81 -0.57
C ILE A 232 20.98 -28.82 -0.84
N GLU A 233 20.47 -29.46 0.21
CA GLU A 233 19.50 -30.54 0.04
C GLU A 233 18.11 -30.07 -0.43
N ALA A 234 17.80 -28.79 -0.26
CA ALA A 234 16.51 -28.21 -0.62
C ALA A 234 16.16 -28.41 -2.10
N LYS A 235 14.94 -28.91 -2.37
CA LYS A 235 14.39 -29.15 -3.72
C LYS A 235 14.43 -27.89 -4.59
N TYR A 236 14.05 -26.76 -4.02
CA TYR A 236 14.13 -25.43 -4.64
C TYR A 236 14.90 -24.46 -3.75
N LEU A 237 15.65 -23.56 -4.38
CA LEU A 237 16.35 -22.45 -3.74
C LEU A 237 15.98 -21.16 -4.49
N ASN A 238 15.54 -20.13 -3.77
CA ASN A 238 15.22 -18.84 -4.37
C ASN A 238 16.21 -17.78 -3.92
N THR A 239 16.34 -16.70 -4.70
CA THR A 239 17.07 -15.50 -4.29
C THR A 239 16.61 -15.08 -2.88
N ALA A 240 17.58 -14.67 -2.05
CA ALA A 240 17.29 -14.11 -0.73
C ALA A 240 16.61 -12.74 -0.86
N GLU A 241 16.14 -12.15 0.24
CA GLU A 241 15.63 -10.78 0.21
C GLU A 241 16.72 -9.79 -0.26
N THR A 242 16.40 -8.96 -1.25
CA THR A 242 17.31 -7.92 -1.78
C THR A 242 16.56 -6.59 -1.93
N PRO A 243 17.22 -5.50 -2.37
CA PRO A 243 16.55 -4.26 -2.72
C PRO A 243 15.60 -4.39 -3.92
N ILE A 244 15.83 -5.34 -4.82
CA ILE A 244 15.01 -5.56 -6.03
C ILE A 244 14.08 -6.77 -5.93
N TYR A 245 14.29 -7.65 -4.94
CA TYR A 245 13.53 -8.88 -4.77
C TYR A 245 12.89 -8.97 -3.37
N LYS A 246 11.56 -8.97 -3.34
CA LYS A 246 10.72 -9.16 -2.14
C LYS A 246 9.82 -10.37 -2.32
N LYS A 247 10.02 -11.44 -1.55
CA LYS A 247 9.25 -12.69 -1.71
C LYS A 247 7.75 -12.51 -1.51
N SER A 248 7.34 -11.56 -0.66
CA SER A 248 5.93 -11.25 -0.39
C SER A 248 5.22 -10.51 -1.52
N GLN A 249 5.94 -10.05 -2.54
CA GLN A 249 5.41 -9.22 -3.62
C GLN A 249 5.64 -9.85 -5.00
N VAL A 250 6.64 -10.71 -5.18
CA VAL A 250 6.92 -11.33 -6.47
C VAL A 250 6.06 -12.56 -6.72
N LEU A 251 5.45 -12.61 -7.91
CA LEU A 251 4.72 -13.77 -8.43
C LEU A 251 5.37 -14.20 -9.74
N TYR A 252 5.80 -15.46 -9.81
CA TYR A 252 6.38 -16.01 -11.03
C TYR A 252 5.31 -16.09 -12.13
N GLY A 253 5.68 -15.69 -13.35
CA GLY A 253 4.79 -15.64 -14.52
C GLY A 253 3.90 -14.40 -14.59
N LEU A 254 3.96 -13.48 -13.62
CA LEU A 254 3.10 -12.29 -13.60
C LEU A 254 3.33 -11.38 -14.81
N ASP A 255 4.59 -11.26 -15.27
CA ASP A 255 4.98 -10.52 -16.46
C ASP A 255 4.28 -11.04 -17.73
N LEU A 256 4.14 -12.36 -17.84
CA LEU A 256 3.43 -13.03 -18.93
C LEU A 256 1.92 -12.93 -18.75
N ALA A 257 1.43 -13.11 -17.53
CA ALA A 257 0.02 -13.25 -17.23
C ALA A 257 -0.75 -11.93 -17.16
N ARG A 258 -0.08 -10.82 -16.85
CA ARG A 258 -0.72 -9.52 -16.54
C ARG A 258 -1.75 -9.08 -17.59
N LYS A 259 -1.43 -9.22 -18.88
CA LYS A 259 -2.33 -8.81 -19.97
C LYS A 259 -3.57 -9.70 -20.06
N ALA A 260 -3.38 -11.02 -20.00
CA ALA A 260 -4.47 -11.99 -20.01
C ALA A 260 -5.34 -11.83 -18.76
N MET A 261 -4.73 -11.69 -17.58
CA MET A 261 -5.43 -11.47 -16.30
C MET A 261 -6.31 -10.23 -16.33
N ALA A 262 -5.81 -9.11 -16.85
CA ALA A 262 -6.59 -7.89 -16.96
C ALA A 262 -7.77 -8.02 -17.95
N ARG A 263 -7.58 -8.75 -19.06
CA ARG A 263 -8.61 -8.99 -20.08
C ARG A 263 -9.69 -9.95 -19.60
N GLU A 264 -9.29 -11.09 -19.06
CA GLU A 264 -10.18 -12.20 -18.68
C GLU A 264 -10.77 -12.01 -17.28
N ARG A 265 -10.16 -11.12 -16.47
CA ARG A 265 -10.47 -10.92 -15.05
C ARG A 265 -10.37 -12.21 -14.23
N VAL A 266 -9.47 -13.09 -14.66
CA VAL A 266 -9.14 -14.34 -13.97
C VAL A 266 -7.67 -14.30 -13.57
N ALA A 267 -7.36 -14.71 -12.35
CA ALA A 267 -6.00 -15.03 -11.93
C ALA A 267 -5.96 -16.49 -11.44
N VAL A 268 -5.03 -17.27 -11.96
CA VAL A 268 -4.85 -18.67 -11.53
C VAL A 268 -3.57 -18.77 -10.70
N VAL A 269 -3.69 -19.14 -9.43
CA VAL A 269 -2.56 -19.30 -8.51
C VAL A 269 -2.23 -20.77 -8.40
N VAL A 270 -1.04 -21.15 -8.86
CA VAL A 270 -0.52 -22.52 -8.84
C VAL A 270 0.71 -22.63 -7.91
N GLU A 271 1.17 -23.85 -7.64
CA GLU A 271 2.22 -24.07 -6.62
C GLU A 271 3.64 -23.77 -7.10
N GLY A 272 3.99 -24.17 -8.32
CA GLY A 272 5.37 -24.16 -8.79
C GLY A 272 5.61 -23.54 -10.16
N TYR A 273 6.90 -23.36 -10.47
CA TYR A 273 7.36 -22.83 -11.76
C TYR A 273 6.90 -23.68 -12.94
N THR A 274 6.95 -25.01 -12.80
CA THR A 274 6.54 -25.95 -13.85
C THR A 274 5.04 -25.93 -14.09
N ASP A 275 4.24 -25.63 -13.07
CA ASP A 275 2.79 -25.57 -13.17
C ASP A 275 2.36 -24.33 -13.92
N VAL A 276 3.04 -23.19 -13.67
CA VAL A 276 2.87 -21.97 -14.46
C VAL A 276 3.21 -22.24 -15.92
N MET A 277 4.35 -22.88 -16.20
CA MET A 277 4.72 -23.24 -17.57
C MET A 277 3.67 -24.14 -18.23
N ALA A 278 3.23 -25.19 -17.55
CA ALA A 278 2.23 -26.12 -18.06
C ALA A 278 0.87 -25.46 -18.30
N ALA A 279 0.41 -24.61 -17.39
CA ALA A 279 -0.83 -23.86 -17.51
C ALA A 279 -0.80 -22.90 -18.71
N HIS A 280 0.25 -22.08 -18.84
CA HIS A 280 0.42 -21.16 -19.97
C HIS A 280 0.51 -21.90 -21.32
N LEU A 281 1.26 -23.01 -21.39
CA LEU A 281 1.34 -23.84 -22.59
C LEU A 281 0.02 -24.57 -22.90
N SER A 282 -0.90 -24.64 -21.94
CA SER A 282 -2.24 -25.20 -22.12
C SER A 282 -3.31 -24.15 -22.44
N GLY A 283 -2.94 -22.87 -22.58
CA GLY A 283 -3.86 -21.77 -22.85
C GLY A 283 -4.38 -21.05 -21.61
N VAL A 284 -4.00 -21.48 -20.40
CA VAL A 284 -4.29 -20.78 -19.14
C VAL A 284 -3.19 -19.74 -18.89
N GLU A 285 -3.21 -18.67 -19.69
CA GLU A 285 -2.18 -17.60 -19.64
C GLU A 285 -2.29 -16.71 -18.39
N THR A 286 -3.32 -16.91 -17.57
CA THR A 286 -3.54 -16.18 -16.31
C THR A 286 -2.87 -16.84 -15.11
N ALA A 287 -2.03 -17.87 -15.31
CA ALA A 287 -1.39 -18.60 -14.24
C ALA A 287 -0.13 -17.90 -13.68
N VAL A 288 -0.02 -17.91 -12.35
CA VAL A 288 1.12 -17.40 -11.56
C VAL A 288 1.40 -18.28 -10.35
N ALA A 289 2.63 -18.24 -9.83
CA ALA A 289 3.02 -18.98 -8.62
C ALA A 289 3.78 -18.11 -7.62
N THR A 290 3.69 -18.46 -6.33
CA THR A 290 4.53 -17.84 -5.31
C THR A 290 5.96 -18.39 -5.34
N CYS A 291 6.92 -17.54 -4.97
CA CYS A 291 8.33 -17.91 -5.05
C CYS A 291 8.88 -18.39 -3.69
N GLY A 292 8.48 -19.60 -3.27
CA GLY A 292 8.98 -20.24 -2.04
C GLY A 292 8.49 -19.56 -0.76
N THR A 293 7.25 -19.06 -0.80
CA THR A 293 6.50 -18.49 0.32
C THR A 293 5.02 -18.83 0.18
N ALA A 294 4.28 -18.78 1.28
CA ALA A 294 2.83 -18.86 1.21
C ALA A 294 2.24 -17.67 0.46
N PHE A 295 1.13 -17.89 -0.24
CA PHE A 295 0.32 -16.82 -0.82
C PHE A 295 -0.28 -15.97 0.30
N GLY A 296 -0.34 -14.64 0.14
CA GLY A 296 -0.62 -13.73 1.24
C GLY A 296 -1.15 -12.37 0.78
N VAL A 297 -1.42 -11.49 1.73
CA VAL A 297 -2.14 -10.22 1.53
C VAL A 297 -1.51 -9.31 0.48
N ASP A 298 -0.18 -9.21 0.43
CA ASP A 298 0.49 -8.34 -0.55
C ASP A 298 0.38 -8.88 -1.98
N HIS A 299 0.38 -10.21 -2.17
CA HIS A 299 0.06 -10.82 -3.46
C HIS A 299 -1.39 -10.54 -3.88
N ILE A 300 -2.34 -10.60 -2.93
CA ILE A 300 -3.75 -10.27 -3.17
C ILE A 300 -3.88 -8.83 -3.69
N LYS A 301 -3.21 -7.86 -3.04
CA LYS A 301 -3.23 -6.45 -3.47
C LYS A 301 -2.73 -6.29 -4.92
N ILE A 302 -1.66 -7.00 -5.29
CA ILE A 302 -1.10 -6.96 -6.64
C ILE A 302 -2.09 -7.52 -7.66
N LEU A 303 -2.66 -8.70 -7.41
CA LEU A 303 -3.63 -9.30 -8.33
C LEU A 303 -4.88 -8.45 -8.49
N ARG A 304 -5.42 -7.89 -7.39
CA ARG A 304 -6.58 -6.98 -7.42
C ARG A 304 -6.35 -5.76 -8.29
N ARG A 305 -5.17 -5.14 -8.21
CA ARG A 305 -4.82 -3.98 -9.04
C ARG A 305 -4.82 -4.31 -10.54
N ILE A 306 -4.55 -5.56 -10.90
CA ILE A 306 -4.50 -6.03 -12.30
C ILE A 306 -5.88 -6.40 -12.82
N ILE A 307 -6.64 -7.23 -12.08
CA ILE A 307 -7.92 -7.76 -12.55
C ILE A 307 -9.09 -6.76 -12.44
N ARG A 308 -8.93 -5.73 -11.57
CA ARG A 308 -9.89 -4.64 -11.26
C ARG A 308 -11.27 -5.13 -10.83
N ASP A 309 -12.00 -4.39 -10.00
CA ASP A 309 -13.35 -4.76 -9.59
C ASP A 309 -14.41 -3.77 -10.09
N GLU A 310 -14.66 -3.81 -11.40
CA GLU A 310 -15.62 -2.92 -12.04
C GLU A 310 -17.05 -3.47 -11.88
N GLU A 311 -17.92 -2.69 -11.24
CA GLU A 311 -19.36 -2.96 -11.18
C GLU A 311 -19.99 -2.81 -12.59
N GLY A 312 -20.57 -3.91 -13.10
CA GLY A 312 -21.21 -3.99 -14.42
C GLY A 312 -20.54 -4.97 -15.38
N THR A 313 -19.38 -5.52 -15.00
CA THR A 313 -18.64 -6.56 -15.75
C THR A 313 -18.58 -7.87 -14.95
N SER A 314 -18.32 -8.99 -15.63
CA SER A 314 -18.27 -10.33 -15.02
C SER A 314 -17.30 -10.37 -13.84
N PRO A 315 -17.69 -10.86 -12.65
CA PRO A 315 -16.92 -10.74 -11.42
C PRO A 315 -15.51 -11.30 -11.59
N ALA A 316 -14.52 -10.61 -11.00
CA ALA A 316 -13.16 -11.11 -10.98
C ALA A 316 -13.10 -12.49 -10.29
N ARG A 317 -12.33 -13.41 -10.85
CA ARG A 317 -12.16 -14.77 -10.30
C ARG A 317 -10.69 -15.01 -9.99
N VAL A 318 -10.41 -15.48 -8.78
CA VAL A 318 -9.09 -15.99 -8.44
C VAL A 318 -9.18 -17.46 -8.11
N VAL A 319 -8.60 -18.28 -8.97
CA VAL A 319 -8.64 -19.74 -8.88
C VAL A 319 -7.33 -20.21 -8.27
N PHE A 320 -7.41 -20.92 -7.15
CA PHE A 320 -6.26 -21.58 -6.55
C PHE A 320 -6.22 -23.04 -6.97
N THR A 321 -5.09 -23.50 -7.50
CA THR A 321 -4.84 -24.91 -7.79
C THR A 321 -3.79 -25.42 -6.81
N PHE A 322 -4.10 -26.49 -6.09
CA PHE A 322 -3.18 -27.13 -5.15
C PHE A 322 -2.95 -28.58 -5.52
N ASP A 323 -1.84 -29.14 -5.07
CA ASP A 323 -1.43 -30.53 -5.21
C ASP A 323 -2.28 -31.44 -4.29
N GLY A 324 -3.61 -31.25 -4.24
CA GLY A 324 -4.57 -32.06 -3.48
C GLY A 324 -4.31 -32.21 -1.96
N ASP A 325 -3.25 -31.61 -1.41
CA ASP A 325 -2.74 -31.93 -0.08
C ASP A 325 -3.38 -31.08 1.03
N ALA A 326 -3.26 -31.56 2.27
CA ALA A 326 -3.83 -30.88 3.43
C ALA A 326 -3.17 -29.52 3.73
N ALA A 327 -1.98 -29.24 3.19
CA ALA A 327 -1.24 -28.00 3.43
C ALA A 327 -1.73 -26.86 2.52
N GLY A 328 -1.89 -27.14 1.21
CA GLY A 328 -2.44 -26.21 0.23
C GLY A 328 -3.87 -25.79 0.59
N GLN A 329 -4.72 -26.75 0.96
CA GLN A 329 -6.07 -26.48 1.44
C GLN A 329 -6.09 -25.57 2.69
N LYS A 330 -5.17 -25.79 3.63
CA LYS A 330 -5.07 -25.00 4.86
C LYS A 330 -4.57 -23.57 4.60
N ALA A 331 -3.67 -23.39 3.62
CA ALA A 331 -3.21 -22.07 3.20
C ALA A 331 -4.34 -21.27 2.51
N ALA A 332 -5.11 -21.92 1.63
CA ALA A 332 -6.27 -21.32 0.98
C ALA A 332 -7.33 -20.86 2.01
N MET A 333 -7.63 -21.73 2.99
CA MET A 333 -8.54 -21.42 4.08
C MET A 333 -8.05 -20.25 4.95
N LYS A 334 -6.75 -20.14 5.17
CA LYS A 334 -6.16 -19.02 5.92
C LYS A 334 -6.35 -17.70 5.17
N ALA A 335 -6.10 -17.69 3.86
CA ALA A 335 -6.31 -16.51 3.01
C ALA A 335 -7.79 -16.08 2.95
N PHE A 336 -8.73 -17.04 2.99
CA PHE A 336 -10.18 -16.78 3.06
C PHE A 336 -10.60 -16.00 4.31
N VAL A 337 -9.95 -16.25 5.46
CA VAL A 337 -10.31 -15.62 6.76
C VAL A 337 -9.81 -14.18 6.85
N GLU A 338 -8.72 -13.83 6.17
CA GLU A 338 -8.06 -12.53 6.29
C GLU A 338 -8.72 -11.42 5.44
N ASP A 339 -9.44 -11.74 4.35
CA ASP A 339 -10.12 -10.75 3.50
C ASP A 339 -11.41 -11.29 2.83
N GLN A 340 -12.57 -10.76 3.24
CA GLN A 340 -13.88 -11.29 2.81
C GLN A 340 -14.34 -10.83 1.42
N ARG A 341 -13.84 -9.71 0.90
CA ARG A 341 -14.14 -9.32 -0.49
C ARG A 341 -13.39 -10.22 -1.47
N TRP A 342 -12.22 -10.73 -1.05
CA TRP A 342 -11.48 -11.75 -1.78
C TRP A 342 -12.18 -13.12 -1.72
N ALA A 343 -12.78 -13.45 -0.58
CA ALA A 343 -13.47 -14.71 -0.35
C ALA A 343 -14.60 -15.00 -1.36
N SER A 344 -15.39 -13.99 -1.77
CA SER A 344 -16.48 -14.15 -2.75
C SER A 344 -15.99 -14.29 -4.19
N GLN A 345 -14.74 -13.90 -4.46
CA GLN A 345 -14.08 -13.99 -5.77
C GLN A 345 -13.08 -15.15 -5.85
N SER A 346 -12.92 -15.90 -4.76
CA SER A 346 -11.95 -17.00 -4.65
C SER A 346 -12.58 -18.34 -4.97
N TYR A 347 -11.87 -19.13 -5.78
CA TYR A 347 -12.25 -20.47 -6.22
C TYR A 347 -11.09 -21.43 -5.97
N VAL A 348 -11.39 -22.71 -5.86
CA VAL A 348 -10.43 -23.79 -5.73
C VAL A 348 -10.66 -24.79 -6.85
N ALA A 349 -9.59 -25.15 -7.55
CA ALA A 349 -9.59 -26.24 -8.51
C ALA A 349 -8.64 -27.32 -8.01
N VAL A 350 -9.15 -28.53 -7.80
CA VAL A 350 -8.37 -29.70 -7.40
C VAL A 350 -8.59 -30.79 -8.43
N ALA A 351 -7.52 -31.32 -9.01
CA ALA A 351 -7.65 -32.44 -9.92
C ALA A 351 -8.15 -33.69 -9.15
N PRO A 352 -9.03 -34.52 -9.73
CA PRO A 352 -9.61 -35.68 -9.04
C PRO A 352 -8.59 -36.67 -8.45
N ASP A 353 -7.42 -36.78 -9.09
CA ASP A 353 -6.33 -37.67 -8.69
C ASP A 353 -5.24 -36.96 -7.87
N GLY A 354 -5.48 -35.70 -7.46
CA GLY A 354 -4.50 -34.85 -6.76
C GLY A 354 -3.33 -34.38 -7.64
N MET A 355 -3.45 -34.51 -8.97
CA MET A 355 -2.42 -34.10 -9.92
C MET A 355 -2.26 -32.57 -9.98
N ASP A 356 -1.02 -32.10 -10.01
CA ASP A 356 -0.69 -30.70 -10.30
C ASP A 356 -0.94 -30.37 -11.80
N PRO A 357 -0.99 -29.10 -12.21
CA PRO A 357 -1.18 -28.74 -13.62
C PRO A 357 -0.14 -29.32 -14.58
N CYS A 358 1.11 -29.53 -14.14
CA CYS A 358 2.17 -30.12 -14.95
C CYS A 358 1.92 -31.61 -15.22
N ASP A 359 1.61 -32.38 -14.18
CA ASP A 359 1.29 -33.79 -14.25
C ASP A 359 -0.05 -34.03 -14.95
N LEU A 360 -1.05 -33.19 -14.71
CA LEU A 360 -2.33 -33.25 -15.40
C LEU A 360 -2.17 -33.03 -16.91
N ARG A 361 -1.39 -32.02 -17.33
CA ARG A 361 -1.08 -31.78 -18.75
C ARG A 361 -0.41 -32.99 -19.38
N ARG A 362 0.54 -33.62 -18.69
CA ARG A 362 1.26 -34.80 -19.20
C ARG A 362 0.37 -36.03 -19.29
N ALA A 363 -0.52 -36.22 -18.33
CA ALA A 363 -1.36 -37.42 -18.24
C ALA A 363 -2.62 -37.32 -19.13
N LYS A 364 -3.27 -36.16 -19.19
CA LYS A 364 -4.60 -35.99 -19.82
C LYS A 364 -4.62 -34.89 -20.91
N GLY A 365 -3.48 -34.25 -21.18
CA GLY A 365 -3.32 -33.26 -22.23
C GLY A 365 -3.71 -31.83 -21.81
N PRO A 366 -3.44 -30.84 -22.67
CA PRO A 366 -3.70 -29.41 -22.39
C PRO A 366 -5.15 -29.08 -22.04
N ALA A 367 -6.12 -29.70 -22.73
CA ALA A 367 -7.55 -29.45 -22.50
C ALA A 367 -8.00 -29.82 -21.08
N ALA A 368 -7.35 -30.81 -20.45
CA ALA A 368 -7.66 -31.18 -19.07
C ALA A 368 -7.27 -30.09 -18.06
N VAL A 369 -6.20 -29.33 -18.34
CA VAL A 369 -5.78 -28.20 -17.49
C VAL A 369 -6.77 -27.05 -17.62
N VAL A 370 -7.28 -26.78 -18.82
CA VAL A 370 -8.33 -25.77 -19.02
C VAL A 370 -9.60 -26.16 -18.26
N ALA A 371 -10.07 -27.40 -18.46
CA ALA A 371 -11.26 -27.92 -17.78
C ALA A 371 -11.14 -27.86 -16.25
N LEU A 372 -9.96 -28.17 -15.69
CA LEU A 372 -9.70 -28.04 -14.25
C LEU A 372 -10.00 -26.62 -13.73
N ILE A 373 -9.63 -25.58 -14.46
CA ILE A 373 -9.85 -24.18 -14.06
C ILE A 373 -11.30 -23.76 -14.28
N GLU A 374 -11.94 -24.24 -15.35
CA GLU A 374 -13.35 -23.97 -15.64
C GLU A 374 -14.27 -24.56 -14.56
N ASP A 375 -13.97 -25.79 -14.11
CA ASP A 375 -14.69 -26.53 -13.07
C ASP A 375 -14.34 -26.09 -11.63
N ALA A 376 -13.60 -24.99 -11.47
CA ALA A 376 -13.20 -24.50 -10.15
C ALA A 376 -14.41 -24.21 -9.25
N THR A 377 -14.39 -24.78 -8.05
CA THR A 377 -15.46 -24.66 -7.05
C THR A 377 -15.27 -23.40 -6.20
N PRO A 378 -16.32 -22.67 -5.81
CA PRO A 378 -16.19 -21.55 -4.88
C PRO A 378 -15.46 -21.94 -3.60
N MET A 379 -14.52 -21.10 -3.13
CA MET A 379 -13.71 -21.37 -1.94
C MET A 379 -14.58 -21.63 -0.69
N PHE A 380 -15.69 -20.90 -0.56
CA PHE A 380 -16.63 -21.10 0.54
C PHE A 380 -17.27 -22.50 0.52
N GLU A 381 -17.75 -22.95 -0.65
CA GLU A 381 -18.30 -24.29 -0.80
C GLU A 381 -17.25 -25.35 -0.47
N PHE A 382 -16.04 -25.20 -1.03
CA PHE A 382 -14.93 -26.11 -0.77
C PHE A 382 -14.61 -26.20 0.74
N ALA A 383 -14.55 -25.05 1.42
CA ALA A 383 -14.29 -24.94 2.86
C ALA A 383 -15.33 -25.67 3.71
N VAL A 384 -16.61 -25.45 3.40
CA VAL A 384 -17.72 -26.10 4.11
C VAL A 384 -17.68 -27.59 3.87
N ARG A 385 -17.63 -28.06 2.62
CA ARG A 385 -17.61 -29.49 2.29
C ARG A 385 -16.44 -30.22 2.94
N THR A 386 -15.26 -29.61 2.94
CA THR A 386 -14.07 -30.16 3.62
C THR A 386 -14.26 -30.30 5.13
N THR A 387 -15.02 -29.37 5.74
CA THR A 387 -15.35 -29.43 7.18
C THR A 387 -16.40 -30.50 7.46
N LEU A 388 -17.43 -30.58 6.61
CA LEU A 388 -18.50 -31.57 6.71
C LEU A 388 -17.99 -33.01 6.57
N ALA A 389 -16.99 -33.26 5.72
CA ALA A 389 -16.39 -34.58 5.50
C ALA A 389 -15.79 -35.23 6.77
N ARG A 390 -15.62 -34.47 7.86
CA ARG A 390 -15.10 -34.97 9.15
C ARG A 390 -16.18 -35.56 10.05
N PHE A 391 -17.44 -35.42 9.69
CA PHE A 391 -18.58 -35.83 10.49
C PHE A 391 -19.40 -36.89 9.76
N ASP A 392 -20.01 -37.80 10.52
CA ASP A 392 -21.00 -38.73 9.99
C ASP A 392 -22.36 -38.01 9.83
N LEU A 393 -22.69 -37.62 8.61
CA LEU A 393 -23.96 -36.94 8.32
C LEU A 393 -25.17 -37.91 8.33
N GLY A 394 -24.95 -39.22 8.44
CA GLY A 394 -25.99 -40.23 8.59
C GLY A 394 -26.68 -40.19 9.95
N SER A 395 -25.94 -39.85 11.01
CA SER A 395 -26.46 -39.76 12.38
C SER A 395 -27.02 -38.36 12.74
N PRO A 396 -28.10 -38.27 13.54
CA PRO A 396 -28.59 -37.00 14.08
C PRO A 396 -27.52 -36.22 14.84
N GLU A 397 -26.72 -36.90 15.67
CA GLU A 397 -25.64 -36.30 16.46
C GLU A 397 -24.54 -35.72 15.56
N GLY A 398 -24.16 -36.44 14.51
CA GLY A 398 -23.18 -35.99 13.54
C GLY A 398 -23.65 -34.77 12.75
N ARG A 399 -24.93 -34.73 12.34
CA ARG A 399 -25.52 -33.54 11.69
C ARG A 399 -25.53 -32.31 12.59
N VAL A 400 -25.84 -32.46 13.89
CA VAL A 400 -25.80 -31.35 14.86
C VAL A 400 -24.38 -30.90 15.16
N ALA A 401 -23.42 -31.82 15.27
CA ALA A 401 -22.02 -31.47 15.46
C ALA A 401 -21.46 -30.74 14.23
N ALA A 402 -21.78 -31.22 13.03
CA ALA A 402 -21.38 -30.62 11.77
C ALA A 402 -21.98 -29.21 11.58
N SER A 403 -23.28 -29.02 11.88
CA SER A 403 -23.93 -27.70 11.78
C SER A 403 -23.27 -26.66 12.68
N ARG A 404 -22.93 -27.03 13.92
CA ARG A 404 -22.18 -26.17 14.86
C ARG A 404 -20.77 -25.85 14.36
N ALA A 405 -20.11 -26.80 13.70
CA ALA A 405 -18.75 -26.61 13.19
C ALA A 405 -18.70 -25.64 11.99
N VAL A 406 -19.72 -25.67 11.11
CA VAL A 406 -19.77 -24.82 9.90
C VAL A 406 -20.51 -23.49 10.11
N ALA A 407 -21.36 -23.38 11.14
CA ALA A 407 -22.09 -22.16 11.47
C ALA A 407 -21.20 -20.90 11.60
N PRO A 408 -20.00 -20.95 12.22
CA PRO A 408 -19.09 -19.80 12.25
C PRO A 408 -18.62 -19.34 10.86
N MET A 409 -18.47 -20.28 9.90
CA MET A 409 -18.06 -19.95 8.53
C MET A 409 -19.17 -19.18 7.82
N VAL A 410 -20.42 -19.66 7.90
CA VAL A 410 -21.59 -18.96 7.35
C VAL A 410 -21.80 -17.61 8.05
N ALA A 411 -21.67 -17.56 9.38
CA ALA A 411 -21.80 -16.31 10.15
C ALA A 411 -20.74 -15.27 9.77
N SER A 412 -19.57 -15.71 9.30
CA SER A 412 -18.50 -14.80 8.88
C SER A 412 -18.82 -14.05 7.58
N VAL A 413 -19.74 -14.54 6.74
CA VAL A 413 -20.12 -13.89 5.46
C VAL A 413 -20.80 -12.55 5.74
N ARG A 414 -20.14 -11.41 5.46
CA ARG A 414 -20.69 -10.06 5.73
C ARG A 414 -21.80 -9.64 4.77
N ASP A 415 -21.83 -10.18 3.55
CA ASP A 415 -22.84 -9.85 2.56
C ASP A 415 -24.24 -10.31 3.02
N PRO A 416 -25.19 -9.38 3.22
CA PRO A 416 -26.52 -9.69 3.72
C PRO A 416 -27.40 -10.46 2.72
N GLY A 417 -27.10 -10.39 1.42
CA GLY A 417 -27.77 -11.14 0.36
C GLY A 417 -27.24 -12.56 0.19
N LEU A 418 -25.92 -12.77 0.32
CA LEU A 418 -25.32 -14.11 0.18
C LEU A 418 -25.49 -14.99 1.41
N ARG A 419 -25.52 -14.40 2.63
CA ARG A 419 -25.59 -15.20 3.86
C ARG A 419 -26.84 -16.11 3.94
N PRO A 420 -28.06 -15.65 3.62
CA PRO A 420 -29.25 -16.52 3.60
C PRO A 420 -29.14 -17.66 2.56
N GLU A 421 -28.58 -17.37 1.39
CA GLU A 421 -28.38 -18.37 0.32
C GLU A 421 -27.41 -19.46 0.76
N TYR A 422 -26.24 -19.10 1.28
CA TYR A 422 -25.31 -20.07 1.86
C TYR A 422 -25.89 -20.83 3.05
N THR A 423 -26.71 -20.17 3.88
CA THR A 423 -27.41 -20.86 4.98
C THR A 423 -28.32 -21.97 4.44
N ARG A 424 -29.03 -21.70 3.33
CA ARG A 424 -29.91 -22.67 2.67
C ARG A 424 -29.12 -23.82 2.05
N GLU A 425 -28.03 -23.53 1.32
CA GLU A 425 -27.19 -24.56 0.71
C GLU A 425 -26.57 -25.50 1.76
N VAL A 426 -25.99 -24.93 2.81
CA VAL A 426 -25.36 -25.71 3.89
C VAL A 426 -26.39 -26.56 4.63
N ALA A 427 -27.60 -26.05 4.87
CA ALA A 427 -28.69 -26.84 5.43
C ALA A 427 -29.06 -28.03 4.51
N GLY A 428 -29.08 -27.82 3.20
CA GLY A 428 -29.29 -28.86 2.20
C GLY A 428 -28.21 -29.94 2.22
N TRP A 429 -26.93 -29.56 2.27
CA TRP A 429 -25.81 -30.52 2.38
C TRP A 429 -25.84 -31.33 3.67
N LEU A 430 -26.28 -30.71 4.77
CA LEU A 430 -26.42 -31.36 6.08
C LEU A 430 -27.70 -32.21 6.20
N GLY A 431 -28.70 -32.00 5.34
CA GLY A 431 -30.02 -32.62 5.48
C GLY A 431 -30.78 -32.15 6.72
N ILE A 432 -30.61 -30.89 7.12
CA ILE A 432 -31.33 -30.28 8.25
C ILE A 432 -32.25 -29.14 7.78
N GLY A 433 -33.18 -28.72 8.64
CA GLY A 433 -34.04 -27.57 8.33
C GLY A 433 -33.24 -26.25 8.24
N VAL A 434 -33.61 -25.38 7.30
CA VAL A 434 -32.97 -24.06 7.13
C VAL A 434 -33.08 -23.23 8.41
N GLU A 435 -34.22 -23.28 9.10
CA GLU A 435 -34.44 -22.60 10.39
C GLU A 435 -33.48 -23.09 11.47
N GLN A 436 -33.22 -24.39 11.51
CA GLN A 436 -32.25 -25.00 12.44
C GLN A 436 -30.83 -24.51 12.15
N MET A 437 -30.44 -24.45 10.87
CA MET A 437 -29.14 -23.90 10.48
C MET A 437 -29.03 -22.41 10.82
N GLN A 438 -30.09 -21.63 10.54
CA GLN A 438 -30.14 -20.20 10.83
C GLN A 438 -30.03 -19.89 12.33
N ALA A 439 -30.58 -20.75 13.18
CA ALA A 439 -30.41 -20.66 14.63
C ALA A 439 -28.95 -20.88 15.06
N GLU A 440 -28.26 -21.87 14.48
CA GLU A 440 -26.83 -22.11 14.77
C GLU A 440 -25.94 -20.96 14.26
N VAL A 441 -26.21 -20.42 13.07
CA VAL A 441 -25.51 -19.21 12.54
C VAL A 441 -25.71 -18.01 13.47
N SER A 442 -26.94 -17.80 13.94
CA SER A 442 -27.27 -16.69 14.86
C SER A 442 -26.58 -16.85 16.21
N ARG A 443 -26.46 -18.09 16.73
CA ARG A 443 -25.70 -18.40 17.95
C ARG A 443 -24.22 -18.12 17.76
N ALA A 444 -23.62 -18.57 16.66
CA ALA A 444 -22.21 -18.34 16.35
C ALA A 444 -21.88 -16.84 16.25
N ASN A 445 -22.81 -16.02 15.75
CA ASN A 445 -22.62 -14.57 15.63
C ASN A 445 -22.71 -13.82 16.98
N ARG A 446 -23.36 -14.41 17.99
CA ARG A 446 -23.53 -13.84 19.34
C ARG A 446 -22.43 -14.27 20.33
N ALA A 447 -21.64 -15.29 19.99
CA ALA A 447 -20.54 -15.74 20.84
C ALA A 447 -19.36 -14.75 20.76
N PRO A 448 -18.76 -14.34 21.90
CA PRO A 448 -17.56 -13.49 21.87
C PRO A 448 -16.43 -14.22 21.13
N ARG A 449 -15.78 -13.54 20.19
CA ARG A 449 -14.64 -14.04 19.41
C ARG A 449 -13.45 -14.32 20.34
N HIS A 450 -13.40 -15.51 20.94
CA HIS A 450 -12.19 -16.00 21.59
C HIS A 450 -11.22 -16.50 20.51
N GLY A 451 -10.09 -15.80 20.39
CA GLY A 451 -8.98 -16.19 19.53
C GLY A 451 -8.43 -17.55 19.95
N GLN A 452 -8.49 -18.51 19.03
CA GLN A 452 -7.75 -19.77 19.14
C GLN A 452 -6.27 -19.50 18.91
N ALA A 453 -5.51 -19.41 20.00
CA ALA A 453 -4.09 -19.71 20.03
C ALA A 453 -3.84 -20.72 21.15
N SER A 454 -4.15 -22.00 20.90
CA SER A 454 -3.74 -23.10 21.77
C SER A 454 -2.27 -23.41 21.54
N ARG A 455 -1.39 -23.02 22.49
CA ARG A 455 -0.08 -23.66 22.70
C ARG A 455 -0.18 -24.52 23.95
N PRO A 456 0.29 -25.79 23.95
CA PRO A 456 0.27 -26.61 25.15
C PRO A 456 1.55 -26.43 26.00
N GLY A 457 1.36 -26.33 27.31
CA GLY A 457 2.26 -26.87 28.34
C GLY A 457 3.26 -25.92 29.03
N SER A 458 2.92 -25.46 30.24
CA SER A 458 3.55 -25.87 31.52
C SER A 458 3.41 -24.82 32.65
N PRO A 459 3.48 -25.23 33.93
CA PRO A 459 2.54 -24.73 34.95
C PRO A 459 3.17 -23.93 36.11
N THR A 460 2.26 -23.37 36.92
CA THR A 460 2.40 -22.93 38.32
C THR A 460 3.13 -21.61 38.61
N GLY A 461 2.43 -20.75 39.37
CA GLY A 461 2.97 -19.55 39.98
C GLY A 461 1.84 -18.64 40.48
N ALA A 462 1.34 -18.94 41.68
CA ALA A 462 0.27 -18.21 42.34
C ALA A 462 0.66 -16.76 42.67
N TYR A 463 -0.26 -15.80 42.45
CA TYR A 463 -0.38 -14.63 43.31
C TYR A 463 -1.76 -13.96 43.15
N ARG A 464 -2.40 -13.63 44.27
CA ARG A 464 -3.67 -12.90 44.38
C ARG A 464 -3.42 -11.39 44.19
N PRO A 465 -4.34 -10.62 43.61
CA PRO A 465 -4.27 -9.17 43.63
C PRO A 465 -4.96 -8.64 44.89
N ASP A 466 -4.32 -7.71 45.60
CA ASP A 466 -4.99 -6.61 46.29
C ASP A 466 -4.02 -5.45 46.56
N ASP A 467 -4.58 -4.25 46.44
CA ASP A 467 -4.19 -2.93 46.98
C ASP A 467 -3.05 -2.09 46.37
N ALA A 468 -3.51 -1.10 45.59
CA ALA A 468 -3.37 0.35 45.79
C ALA A 468 -1.99 0.99 46.07
N GLY A 469 -1.63 1.93 45.17
CA GLY A 469 -0.70 3.03 45.49
C GLY A 469 -0.15 3.73 44.23
N PRO A 470 -0.32 5.05 44.07
CA PRO A 470 0.02 5.75 42.83
C PRO A 470 1.50 6.14 42.80
N SER A 471 2.22 5.74 41.75
CA SER A 471 3.55 6.28 41.45
C SER A 471 3.50 7.05 40.14
N SER A 472 3.64 8.36 40.30
CA SER A 472 3.99 9.32 39.27
C SER A 472 5.31 8.94 38.62
N GLU A 473 5.29 8.57 37.35
CA GLU A 473 6.45 8.68 36.49
C GLU A 473 6.07 9.38 35.19
N ALA A 474 6.71 10.53 35.02
CA ALA A 474 6.69 11.35 33.82
C ALA A 474 7.30 10.55 32.66
N GLY A 475 6.43 9.84 31.93
CA GLY A 475 6.74 9.24 30.64
C GLY A 475 6.52 10.26 29.53
N GLN A 476 7.60 10.60 28.83
CA GLN A 476 7.64 11.47 27.66
C GLN A 476 6.56 11.06 26.65
N GLY A 477 5.64 11.99 26.38
CA GLY A 477 4.47 11.77 25.54
C GLY A 477 4.83 11.39 24.11
N GLN A 478 4.37 10.22 23.69
CA GLN A 478 4.12 9.97 22.27
C GLN A 478 3.04 10.97 21.81
N PRO A 479 3.20 11.68 20.69
CA PRO A 479 2.21 12.64 20.25
C PRO A 479 0.90 11.92 19.93
N HIS A 480 -0.15 12.31 20.66
CA HIS A 480 -1.53 11.92 20.38
C HIS A 480 -1.87 12.19 18.91
N LEU A 481 -2.46 11.21 18.24
CA LEU A 481 -3.11 11.35 16.94
C LEU A 481 -4.04 12.57 16.97
N VAL A 482 -3.69 13.61 16.21
CA VAL A 482 -4.53 14.78 16.00
C VAL A 482 -5.79 14.30 15.26
N GLY A 483 -6.94 14.30 15.92
CA GLY A 483 -8.20 13.86 15.31
C GLY A 483 -8.61 14.75 14.12
N LEU A 484 -9.31 14.16 13.14
CA LEU A 484 -9.85 14.89 11.99
C LEU A 484 -10.88 15.96 12.44
N PRO A 485 -10.87 17.18 11.86
CA PRO A 485 -11.82 18.25 12.22
C PRO A 485 -13.29 17.88 11.95
N ASP A 486 -14.20 18.30 12.84
CA ASP A 486 -15.65 18.19 12.62
C ASP A 486 -16.18 19.37 11.80
N LEU A 487 -16.34 19.16 10.49
CA LEU A 487 -16.76 20.22 9.56
C LEU A 487 -18.25 20.59 9.64
N ARG A 488 -19.02 19.99 10.55
CA ARG A 488 -20.42 20.38 10.83
C ARG A 488 -20.51 21.66 11.66
N ASP A 489 -19.44 22.02 12.36
CA ASP A 489 -19.34 23.28 13.09
C ASP A 489 -19.00 24.43 12.11
N PRO A 490 -19.85 25.47 11.99
CA PRO A 490 -19.60 26.61 11.11
C PRO A 490 -18.29 27.36 11.39
N LEU A 491 -17.79 27.34 12.64
CA LEU A 491 -16.51 27.95 13.00
C LEU A 491 -15.35 27.11 12.48
N VAL A 492 -15.39 25.79 12.69
CA VAL A 492 -14.39 24.85 12.15
C VAL A 492 -14.40 24.85 10.62
N GLN A 493 -15.57 25.06 10.00
CA GLN A 493 -15.68 25.23 8.56
C GLN A 493 -15.04 26.54 8.08
N ALA A 494 -15.19 27.64 8.82
CA ALA A 494 -14.54 28.91 8.50
C ALA A 494 -13.02 28.84 8.70
N GLU A 495 -12.53 28.13 9.72
CA GLU A 495 -11.11 27.83 9.90
C GLU A 495 -10.53 27.10 8.68
N ARG A 496 -11.21 26.05 8.23
CA ARG A 496 -10.82 25.29 7.05
C ARG A 496 -10.73 26.19 5.81
N GLN A 497 -11.75 27.00 5.58
CA GLN A 497 -11.82 27.90 4.43
C GLN A 497 -10.70 28.96 4.47
N LEU A 498 -10.39 29.51 5.65
CA LEU A 498 -9.28 30.45 5.80
C LEU A 498 -7.95 29.77 5.49
N LEU A 499 -7.71 28.55 5.98
CA LEU A 499 -6.53 27.78 5.64
C LEU A 499 -6.43 27.48 4.14
N GLN A 500 -7.55 27.15 3.48
CA GLN A 500 -7.57 26.99 2.02
C GLN A 500 -7.16 28.29 1.31
N VAL A 501 -7.64 29.47 1.75
CA VAL A 501 -7.22 30.76 1.18
C VAL A 501 -5.73 31.01 1.40
N VAL A 502 -5.22 30.76 2.60
CA VAL A 502 -3.80 30.92 2.96
C VAL A 502 -2.88 30.05 2.09
N LEU A 503 -3.30 28.83 1.79
CA LEU A 503 -2.51 27.86 1.03
C LEU A 503 -2.61 28.10 -0.48
N GLN A 504 -3.80 28.45 -0.97
CA GLN A 504 -4.09 28.50 -2.41
C GLN A 504 -3.99 29.90 -3.02
N PHE A 505 -4.21 30.95 -2.22
CA PHE A 505 -4.30 32.35 -2.68
C PHE A 505 -3.61 33.32 -1.69
N PRO A 506 -2.34 33.07 -1.30
CA PRO A 506 -1.66 33.88 -0.28
C PRO A 506 -1.55 35.36 -0.65
N GLU A 507 -1.54 35.72 -1.93
CA GLU A 507 -1.52 37.09 -2.44
C GLU A 507 -2.77 37.91 -2.10
N THR A 508 -3.88 37.23 -1.75
CA THR A 508 -5.13 37.88 -1.33
C THR A 508 -5.12 38.31 0.14
N LEU A 509 -4.08 37.93 0.89
CA LEU A 509 -3.93 38.15 2.31
C LEU A 509 -2.77 39.10 2.60
N ASP A 510 -2.97 40.02 3.53
CA ASP A 510 -1.90 40.79 4.14
C ASP A 510 -1.22 39.93 5.22
N ALA A 511 0.11 39.89 5.24
CA ALA A 511 0.88 39.17 6.26
C ALA A 511 0.54 39.64 7.69
N SER A 512 0.21 40.92 7.86
CA SER A 512 -0.23 41.47 9.15
C SER A 512 -1.59 40.91 9.60
N ALA A 513 -2.52 40.72 8.66
CA ALA A 513 -3.86 40.19 8.96
C ALA A 513 -3.84 38.72 9.44
N ILE A 514 -2.83 37.95 9.02
CA ILE A 514 -2.62 36.58 9.51
C ILE A 514 -1.88 36.57 10.85
N ALA A 515 -0.90 37.46 11.03
CA ALA A 515 -0.12 37.56 12.27
C ALA A 515 -0.98 37.95 13.48
N ASP A 516 -2.05 38.71 13.27
CA ASP A 516 -2.97 39.17 14.32
C ASP A 516 -3.93 38.08 14.83
N ILE A 517 -4.01 36.92 14.15
CA ILE A 517 -4.85 35.80 14.59
C ILE A 517 -4.03 34.88 15.52
N PRO A 518 -4.41 34.76 16.81
CA PRO A 518 -3.75 33.82 17.71
C PRO A 518 -4.11 32.36 17.34
N PRO A 519 -3.19 31.38 17.45
CA PRO A 519 -3.47 29.96 17.18
C PRO A 519 -4.65 29.41 17.98
N GLU A 520 -4.89 29.95 19.17
CA GLU A 520 -6.01 29.63 20.04
C GLU A 520 -7.38 29.96 19.43
N ALA A 521 -7.43 30.78 18.37
CA ALA A 521 -8.63 31.05 17.59
C ALA A 521 -9.10 29.82 16.79
N PHE A 522 -8.20 28.89 16.47
CA PHE A 522 -8.52 27.65 15.80
C PHE A 522 -8.97 26.61 16.82
N MET A 523 -10.24 26.22 16.78
CA MET A 523 -10.84 25.23 17.66
C MET A 523 -10.39 23.81 17.30
N ALA A 524 -10.29 23.49 16.01
CA ALA A 524 -9.85 22.18 15.58
C ALA A 524 -8.32 22.02 15.74
N PRO A 525 -7.83 21.01 16.49
CA PRO A 525 -6.40 20.81 16.71
C PRO A 525 -5.58 20.68 15.42
N ALA A 526 -6.12 20.03 14.38
CA ALA A 526 -5.45 19.90 13.09
C ALA A 526 -5.34 21.24 12.35
N HIS A 527 -6.38 22.08 12.39
CA HIS A 527 -6.32 23.40 11.78
C HIS A 527 -5.35 24.32 12.52
N ARG A 528 -5.34 24.27 13.86
CA ARG A 528 -4.37 25.01 14.66
C ARG A 528 -2.94 24.63 14.30
N ALA A 529 -2.64 23.34 14.22
CA ALA A 529 -1.31 22.86 13.87
C ALA A 529 -0.87 23.32 12.47
N VAL A 530 -1.76 23.26 11.46
CA VAL A 530 -1.47 23.78 10.12
C VAL A 530 -1.26 25.30 10.15
N PHE A 531 -2.09 26.04 10.88
CA PHE A 531 -1.96 27.50 11.01
C PHE A 531 -0.64 27.90 11.67
N GLU A 532 -0.23 27.20 12.73
CA GLU A 532 1.06 27.42 13.39
C GLU A 532 2.24 27.21 12.45
N SER A 533 2.15 26.27 11.50
CA SER A 533 3.16 26.05 10.47
C SER A 533 3.25 27.16 9.43
N VAL A 534 2.18 27.96 9.26
CA VAL A 534 2.18 29.13 8.38
C VAL A 534 2.64 30.39 9.12
N ARG A 535 2.34 30.49 10.42
CA ARG A 535 2.54 31.72 11.19
C ARG A 535 4.02 32.13 11.22
N GLY A 536 4.30 33.35 10.80
CA GLY A 536 5.66 33.91 10.74
C GLY A 536 6.40 33.62 9.43
N LEU A 537 5.80 32.86 8.51
CA LEU A 537 6.28 32.75 7.13
C LEU A 537 5.79 33.95 6.30
N VAL A 538 6.60 34.35 5.33
CA VAL A 538 6.28 35.44 4.39
C VAL A 538 6.17 34.85 2.99
N TYR A 539 5.04 35.09 2.33
CA TYR A 539 4.84 34.70 0.94
C TYR A 539 5.66 35.60 0.02
N ASP A 540 6.41 35.00 -0.90
CA ASP A 540 7.21 35.67 -1.93
C ASP A 540 6.55 35.47 -3.30
N PRO A 541 5.91 36.50 -3.89
CA PRO A 541 5.23 36.37 -5.18
C PRO A 541 6.20 36.17 -6.36
N ALA A 542 7.51 36.34 -6.16
CA ALA A 542 8.51 36.05 -7.19
C ALA A 542 8.80 34.55 -7.34
N ARG A 543 8.33 33.71 -6.41
CA ARG A 543 8.50 32.25 -6.42
C ARG A 543 7.22 31.55 -6.83
N PRO A 544 7.30 30.34 -7.42
CA PRO A 544 6.11 29.55 -7.72
C PRO A 544 5.35 29.19 -6.43
N LEU A 545 4.02 29.08 -6.53
CA LEU A 545 3.16 28.76 -5.39
C LEU A 545 3.47 27.38 -4.77
N SER A 546 4.02 26.44 -5.54
CA SER A 546 4.54 25.17 -5.01
C SER A 546 5.65 25.37 -3.97
N ALA A 547 6.51 26.38 -4.12
CA ALA A 547 7.56 26.69 -3.15
C ALA A 547 7.00 27.22 -1.83
N TRP A 548 5.87 27.94 -1.87
CA TRP A 548 5.15 28.36 -0.68
C TRP A 548 4.58 27.16 0.09
N LEU A 549 3.92 26.23 -0.60
CA LEU A 549 3.38 25.02 0.01
C LEU A 549 4.47 24.12 0.59
N ASP A 550 5.63 24.06 -0.07
CA ASP A 550 6.79 23.30 0.42
C ASP A 550 7.36 23.86 1.70
N LEU A 551 7.47 25.20 1.78
CA LEU A 551 7.91 25.88 2.98
C LEU A 551 6.98 25.58 4.15
N ILE A 552 5.66 25.63 3.94
CA ILE A 552 4.66 25.32 4.96
C ILE A 552 4.74 23.84 5.35
N ARG A 553 4.84 22.93 4.36
CA ARG A 553 4.94 21.48 4.58
C ARG A 553 6.14 21.12 5.45
N ALA A 554 7.29 21.78 5.24
CA ALA A 554 8.49 21.58 6.05
C ALA A 554 8.29 21.92 7.53
N HIS A 555 7.37 22.84 7.84
CA HIS A 555 7.00 23.22 9.21
C HIS A 555 5.75 22.48 9.72
N THR A 556 5.11 21.66 8.89
CA THR A 556 3.88 20.92 9.22
C THR A 556 4.22 19.52 9.73
N PRO A 557 3.61 19.05 10.86
CA PRO A 557 3.79 17.69 11.34
C PRO A 557 3.51 16.65 10.25
N LEU A 558 4.35 15.62 10.15
CA LEU A 558 4.26 14.58 9.11
C LEU A 558 2.86 13.93 9.03
N ALA A 559 2.21 13.75 10.18
CA ALA A 559 0.87 13.18 10.29
C ALA A 559 -0.23 14.02 9.59
N LEU A 560 0.05 15.29 9.27
CA LEU A 560 -0.89 16.22 8.62
C LEU A 560 -0.55 16.50 7.16
N HIS A 561 0.45 15.84 6.56
CA HIS A 561 0.87 16.12 5.19
C HIS A 561 -0.21 15.81 4.14
N ASP A 562 -0.93 14.70 4.28
CA ASP A 562 -2.04 14.37 3.38
C ASP A 562 -3.19 15.38 3.53
N TYR A 563 -3.46 15.82 4.76
CA TYR A 563 -4.49 16.83 5.04
C TYR A 563 -4.09 18.22 4.52
N LEU A 564 -2.81 18.59 4.59
CA LEU A 564 -2.30 19.81 3.97
C LEU A 564 -2.47 19.78 2.45
N ALA A 565 -2.19 18.63 1.82
CA ALA A 565 -2.40 18.44 0.39
C ALA A 565 -3.88 18.52 0.01
N GLU A 566 -4.77 17.97 0.85
CA GLU A 566 -6.23 18.14 0.71
C GLU A 566 -6.62 19.62 0.72
N LEU A 567 -6.19 20.37 1.73
CA LEU A 567 -6.51 21.80 1.85
C LEU A 567 -5.94 22.63 0.70
N ALA A 568 -4.79 22.24 0.13
CA ALA A 568 -4.18 22.92 -1.00
C ALA A 568 -4.91 22.67 -2.33
N VAL A 569 -5.78 21.64 -2.41
CA VAL A 569 -6.46 21.26 -3.67
C VAL A 569 -7.98 21.44 -3.59
N ALA A 570 -8.56 21.33 -2.40
CA ALA A 570 -10.01 21.38 -2.17
C ALA A 570 -10.62 22.73 -2.57
N ASP A 571 -11.82 22.68 -3.15
CA ASP A 571 -12.53 23.87 -3.61
C ASP A 571 -12.98 24.78 -2.45
N LEU A 572 -13.03 26.07 -2.72
CA LEU A 572 -13.66 27.06 -1.85
C LEU A 572 -15.16 27.16 -2.17
N PRO A 573 -16.03 27.32 -1.16
CA PRO A 573 -17.47 27.54 -1.36
C PRO A 573 -17.79 28.99 -1.80
N THR A 574 -17.03 29.51 -2.76
CA THR A 574 -17.25 30.79 -3.42
C THR A 574 -16.86 30.68 -4.89
N ALA A 575 -17.54 31.42 -5.76
CA ALA A 575 -17.07 31.59 -7.12
C ALA A 575 -15.75 32.39 -7.09
N LEU A 576 -14.75 31.91 -7.82
CA LEU A 576 -13.50 32.63 -8.07
C LEU A 576 -13.78 33.71 -9.12
N ASP A 577 -13.09 34.84 -9.02
CA ASP A 577 -13.18 35.91 -10.01
C ASP A 577 -12.52 35.48 -11.33
N ASP A 578 -13.25 35.61 -12.45
CA ASP A 578 -12.82 35.09 -13.75
C ASP A 578 -11.54 35.76 -14.29
N ASN A 579 -11.22 36.98 -13.85
CA ASN A 579 -10.05 37.72 -14.32
C ASN A 579 -8.80 37.43 -13.49
N THR A 580 -8.98 37.24 -12.19
CA THR A 580 -7.88 37.08 -11.23
C THR A 580 -7.68 35.63 -10.80
N GLY A 581 -8.68 34.77 -10.96
CA GLY A 581 -8.68 33.40 -10.45
C GLY A 581 -8.77 33.31 -8.92
N ALA A 582 -8.97 34.42 -8.23
CA ALA A 582 -8.90 34.54 -6.77
C ALA A 582 -10.29 34.60 -6.11
N PRO A 583 -10.42 34.24 -4.83
CA PRO A 583 -11.66 34.44 -4.09
C PRO A 583 -11.98 35.94 -3.93
N PRO A 584 -13.28 36.34 -3.91
CA PRO A 584 -13.65 37.74 -3.74
C PRO A 584 -13.11 38.32 -2.43
N ARG A 585 -12.57 39.54 -2.46
CA ARG A 585 -12.02 40.22 -1.28
C ARG A 585 -12.98 40.20 -0.07
N ARG A 586 -14.27 40.44 -0.29
CA ARG A 586 -15.31 40.38 0.75
C ARG A 586 -15.41 39.02 1.45
N TYR A 587 -15.16 37.93 0.73
CA TYR A 587 -15.21 36.58 1.26
C TYR A 587 -14.02 36.34 2.20
N VAL A 588 -12.82 36.75 1.78
CA VAL A 588 -11.60 36.67 2.60
C VAL A 588 -11.72 37.52 3.86
N GLU A 589 -12.19 38.76 3.73
CA GLU A 589 -12.41 39.67 4.87
C GLU A 589 -13.43 39.10 5.88
N ALA A 590 -14.50 38.44 5.41
CA ALA A 590 -15.48 37.82 6.29
C ALA A 590 -14.90 36.64 7.10
N LEU A 591 -14.02 35.83 6.50
CA LEU A 591 -13.32 34.75 7.19
C LEU A 591 -12.39 35.30 8.28
N LEU A 592 -11.57 36.29 7.94
CA LEU A 592 -10.67 36.95 8.89
C LEU A 592 -11.45 37.58 10.06
N SER A 593 -12.52 38.32 9.78
CA SER A 593 -13.37 38.91 10.83
C SER A 593 -13.93 37.86 11.78
N ARG A 594 -14.40 36.72 11.25
CA ARG A 594 -14.96 35.64 12.06
C ARG A 594 -13.92 35.04 13.03
N LEU A 595 -12.70 34.80 12.56
CA LEU A 595 -11.63 34.25 13.41
C LEU A 595 -11.12 35.26 14.44
N HIS A 596 -11.02 36.55 14.07
CA HIS A 596 -10.73 37.62 15.01
C HIS A 596 -11.81 37.75 16.10
N GLU A 597 -13.09 37.56 15.74
CA GLU A 597 -14.19 37.57 16.72
C GLU A 597 -14.04 36.44 17.74
N VAL A 598 -13.69 35.23 17.29
CA VAL A 598 -13.45 34.07 18.16
C VAL A 598 -12.27 34.35 19.11
N ALA A 599 -11.16 34.86 18.56
CA ALA A 599 -9.96 35.22 19.31
C ALA A 599 -10.27 36.23 20.43
N LEU A 600 -10.91 37.35 20.09
CA LEU A 600 -11.26 38.40 21.03
C LEU A 600 -12.24 37.89 22.10
N THR A 601 -13.26 37.12 21.72
CA THR A 601 -14.24 36.54 22.66
C THR A 601 -13.56 35.64 23.69
N ARG A 602 -12.58 34.84 23.25
CA ARG A 602 -11.81 33.97 24.13
C ARG A 602 -10.91 34.77 25.07
N SER A 603 -10.15 35.73 24.56
CA SER A 603 -9.28 36.59 25.38
C SER A 603 -10.08 37.36 26.45
N ILE A 604 -11.28 37.84 26.09
CA ILE A 604 -12.21 38.47 27.05
C ILE A 604 -12.61 37.46 28.15
N SER A 605 -12.96 36.23 27.77
CA SER A 605 -13.37 35.19 28.71
C SER A 605 -12.24 34.81 29.69
N ASP A 606 -11.02 34.62 29.18
CA ASP A 606 -9.83 34.31 29.98
C ASP A 606 -9.49 35.44 30.95
N LEU A 607 -9.57 36.69 30.47
CA LEU A 607 -9.32 37.87 31.29
C LEU A 607 -10.40 38.07 32.36
N MET A 608 -11.67 37.76 32.06
CA MET A 608 -12.75 37.76 33.05
C MET A 608 -12.53 36.71 34.15
N VAL A 609 -11.96 35.54 33.83
CA VAL A 609 -11.60 34.53 34.84
C VAL A 609 -10.48 35.06 35.75
N GLN A 610 -9.45 35.70 35.19
CA GLN A 610 -8.35 36.29 35.97
C GLN A 610 -8.85 37.40 36.90
N VAL A 611 -9.74 38.27 36.41
CA VAL A 611 -10.37 39.33 37.23
C VAL A 611 -11.15 38.73 38.40
N ARG A 612 -11.97 37.70 38.17
CA ARG A 612 -12.71 37.01 39.26
C ARG A 612 -11.79 36.37 40.29
N GLN A 613 -10.69 35.74 39.86
CA GLN A 613 -9.73 35.11 40.77
C GLN A 613 -9.06 36.13 41.70
N LEU A 614 -8.73 37.32 41.18
CA LEU A 614 -8.15 38.42 41.98
C LEU A 614 -9.14 39.05 42.95
N ASP A 615 -10.41 39.21 42.55
CA ASP A 615 -11.47 39.74 43.41
C ASP A 615 -11.80 38.80 44.58
N THR A 616 -11.59 37.48 44.43
CA THR A 616 -11.88 36.48 45.46
C THR A 616 -10.72 36.29 46.46
N GLY A 617 -9.49 36.68 46.10
CA GLY A 617 -8.26 36.42 46.86
C GLY A 617 -7.89 37.46 47.94
N GLY A 618 -8.61 38.58 48.05
CA GLY A 618 -8.45 39.57 49.13
C GLY A 618 -7.10 40.28 49.27
N GLN A 619 -6.12 40.02 48.38
CA GLN A 619 -4.75 40.60 48.43
C GLN A 619 -4.24 41.06 47.04
N GLY A 620 -5.12 41.42 46.12
CA GLY A 620 -4.71 41.99 44.82
C GLY A 620 -4.17 43.41 44.97
N GLU A 621 -2.98 43.71 44.45
CA GLU A 621 -2.49 45.08 44.33
C GLU A 621 -3.48 45.93 43.50
N PRO A 622 -3.97 47.08 44.01
CA PRO A 622 -4.95 47.92 43.31
C PRO A 622 -4.53 48.39 41.91
N ALA A 623 -3.22 48.38 41.63
CA ALA A 623 -2.68 48.71 40.30
C ALA A 623 -2.85 47.56 39.30
N ALA A 624 -2.61 46.31 39.71
CA ALA A 624 -2.74 45.13 38.87
C ALA A 624 -4.20 44.89 38.46
N THR A 625 -5.14 45.01 39.40
CA THR A 625 -6.57 44.88 39.11
C THR A 625 -7.04 45.96 38.12
N ARG A 626 -6.61 47.22 38.29
CA ARG A 626 -6.94 48.31 37.35
C ARG A 626 -6.41 48.07 35.95
N ALA A 627 -5.20 47.52 35.81
CA ALA A 627 -4.61 47.20 34.51
C ALA A 627 -5.41 46.13 33.75
N LEU A 628 -5.87 45.08 34.44
CA LEU A 628 -6.69 44.03 33.83
C LEU A 628 -8.07 44.55 33.39
N TYR A 629 -8.72 45.40 34.19
CA TYR A 629 -9.99 46.04 33.79
C TYR A 629 -9.82 46.95 32.56
N GLN A 630 -8.70 47.68 32.46
CA GLN A 630 -8.39 48.49 31.27
C GLN A 630 -8.19 47.62 30.03
N GLN A 631 -7.45 46.50 30.15
CA GLN A 631 -7.28 45.54 29.07
C GLN A 631 -8.62 44.92 28.64
N LEU A 632 -9.51 44.62 29.59
CA LEU A 632 -10.84 44.07 29.31
C LEU A 632 -11.71 45.05 28.52
N GLN A 633 -11.74 46.33 28.93
CA GLN A 633 -12.46 47.37 28.21
C GLN A 633 -11.91 47.58 26.79
N GLU A 634 -10.59 47.52 26.62
CA GLU A 634 -9.94 47.62 25.31
C GLU A 634 -10.38 46.48 24.38
N LEU A 635 -10.32 45.23 24.85
CA LEU A 635 -10.73 44.06 24.07
C LEU A 635 -12.23 44.10 23.73
N GLN A 636 -13.08 44.53 24.68
CA GLN A 636 -14.53 44.69 24.45
C GLN A 636 -14.82 45.77 23.39
N ARG A 637 -14.10 46.90 23.40
CA ARG A 637 -14.23 47.94 22.38
C ARG A 637 -13.80 47.45 21.01
N ARG A 638 -12.69 46.71 20.93
CA ARG A 638 -12.22 46.09 19.67
C ARG A 638 -13.24 45.11 19.10
N LEU A 639 -13.84 44.28 19.95
CA LEU A 639 -14.89 43.33 19.55
C LEU A 639 -16.14 44.07 19.03
N ALA A 640 -16.57 45.15 19.70
CA ALA A 640 -17.70 45.96 19.26
C ALA A 640 -17.44 46.59 17.88
N ASN A 641 -16.28 47.22 17.68
CA ASN A 641 -15.89 47.82 16.40
C ASN A 641 -15.84 46.78 15.26
N LEU A 642 -15.32 45.58 15.54
CA LEU A 642 -15.26 44.48 14.57
C LEU A 642 -16.68 44.03 14.14
N ARG A 643 -17.61 43.90 15.10
CA ARG A 643 -19.01 43.53 14.82
C ARG A 643 -19.75 44.60 14.03
N GLU A 644 -19.56 45.89 14.35
CA GLU A 644 -20.16 46.99 13.59
C GLU A 644 -19.65 47.03 12.14
N THR A 645 -18.34 46.83 11.95
CA THR A 645 -17.72 46.81 10.61
C THR A 645 -18.18 45.61 9.79
N THR A 646 -18.44 44.47 10.44
CA THR A 646 -18.91 43.24 9.78
C THR A 646 -20.42 43.27 9.50
N ALA A 647 -21.21 43.99 10.30
CA ALA A 647 -22.66 44.13 10.10
C ALA A 647 -23.05 45.19 9.05
N GLY A 648 -22.15 46.13 8.73
CA GLY A 648 -22.36 47.18 7.73
C GLY A 648 -21.87 46.84 6.31
N ARG A 649 -21.38 45.62 6.08
CA ARG A 649 -20.87 45.09 4.80
C ARG A 649 -21.71 43.91 4.35
#